data_AF-A0A7Y5KWR1-F1
#
_entry.id   AF-A0A7Y5KWR1-F1
#
_cell.length_a   1.000
_cell.length_b   1.000
_cell.length_c   1.000
_cell.angle_alpha   90.00
_cell.angle_beta   90.00
_cell.angle_gamma   90.00
#
_symmetry.space_group_name_H-M   'P 1'
#
loop_
_entity.id
_entity.type
_entity.pdbx_description
1 polymer ?
#
loop_
_entity_poly.entity_id
_entity_poly.type
_entity_poly.pdbx_seq_one_letter_code
_entity_poly.pdbx_strand_id
1 'polypeptide(L)'
;MNEARPIADANADAPPSADPVHERALFFGISASRVRSRVRWGCILLILSFLIPYNTVGTTPIFAWDVLGELRLSSALALLALPLAGIALAIGSFVTKRGASLGFLVLGALLSAALLRKLGADRAAWDLVRVPDAFSTRPAGAILAIALTAAAANLKFRSATRHTVPYVLGLAGLSALYFYFWPDRGEAPFHTVIRALIALPDMPDFRYQIGTLLLVFLMIWPLVITLLGLSLIKVTPPKDESWFAIVANWTLTLHLLLLVTRALMMPQPGLSAMVYLLTVLVVTAVIVMTSSAVAIVVESFFVPSGDEVMSRSTGNFDDIIALGADPFEPTKETKAIAPKGMLPKRAAMVAGGAVAVLAVTQFALSRPPSKGTDWDIDEPTKESDLVFGSAFRDWARARRQWDLSARLKSGSEARVDVKDSGRELVQASKDVSKDLSAAFETLVAESDDLDLAGNKWSRLVHGVNEASRASKLPYYIDPDFIMSEDQEKGEVRYHFMAHVYRIRKVNQFDVDGDKYATLHVESLDQNAVDHLRLGFSRDEQPFALVNLDAILRKTSEFQALVKQGYCSDGLVLNMRVYQGLEECGKKLQAYASERESEIAEAVVLGTERHELQHQIDGPHLPLAGAVLNLLEGFEPSAQDRVNRETSAFLAELTTDGIAPKLALVQLAQYLFSSEEQKGVYAKTAVVIFEAMAERSIRRGFIVDGEKFWAAYDKLFELSDDKLRARAREVWEEFFDDELAQPKLK
;
A
#
# COMPACT_ATOMS: atom_id res chain seq x y z
N MET A 1 17.36 52.62 -75.17
CA MET A 1 17.98 53.33 -74.03
C MET A 1 17.16 52.98 -72.80
N ASN A 2 17.62 52.01 -72.02
CA ASN A 2 17.06 51.64 -70.70
C ASN A 2 18.23 51.75 -69.72
N GLU A 3 18.17 52.75 -68.83
CA GLU A 3 19.17 52.97 -67.78
C GLU A 3 19.04 51.88 -66.70
N ALA A 4 20.11 51.11 -66.52
CA ALA A 4 20.26 50.16 -65.43
C ALA A 4 20.53 50.93 -64.12
N ARG A 5 19.64 50.77 -63.13
CA ARG A 5 19.91 51.19 -61.74
C ARG A 5 20.90 50.20 -61.10
N PRO A 6 21.94 50.68 -60.40
CA PRO A 6 22.82 49.80 -59.63
C PRO A 6 22.06 49.28 -58.41
N ILE A 7 22.11 47.95 -58.22
CA ILE A 7 21.71 47.28 -56.98
C ILE A 7 22.73 47.71 -55.93
N ALA A 8 22.31 48.53 -54.98
CA ALA A 8 23.11 48.89 -53.82
C ALA A 8 23.39 47.62 -53.00
N ASP A 9 24.67 47.41 -52.66
CA ASP A 9 25.16 46.34 -51.80
C ASP A 9 24.39 46.33 -50.47
N ALA A 10 23.46 45.39 -50.33
CA ALA A 10 22.78 45.07 -49.08
C ALA A 10 23.67 44.22 -48.15
N ASN A 11 24.94 44.59 -48.03
CA ASN A 11 25.87 44.09 -47.01
C ASN A 11 25.98 45.10 -45.85
N ALA A 12 24.85 45.68 -45.45
CA ALA A 12 24.76 46.48 -44.24
C ALA A 12 24.60 45.53 -43.04
N ASP A 13 25.69 45.40 -42.28
CA ASP A 13 25.73 45.00 -40.88
C ASP A 13 24.91 43.75 -40.52
N ALA A 14 25.41 42.57 -40.88
CA ALA A 14 25.06 41.38 -40.11
C ALA A 14 25.43 41.69 -38.65
N PRO A 15 24.47 41.68 -37.70
CA PRO A 15 24.74 42.02 -36.31
C PRO A 15 25.89 41.16 -35.81
N PRO A 16 26.82 41.71 -35.01
CA PRO A 16 27.98 40.98 -34.53
C PRO A 16 27.51 39.65 -33.98
N SER A 17 28.02 38.56 -34.56
CA SER A 17 27.63 37.19 -34.22
C SER A 17 27.60 37.05 -32.71
N ALA A 18 26.41 36.84 -32.15
CA ALA A 18 26.21 36.77 -30.72
C ALA A 18 27.27 35.86 -30.09
N ASP A 19 28.02 36.37 -29.13
CA ASP A 19 29.08 35.62 -28.46
C ASP A 19 28.47 34.29 -27.95
N PRO A 20 28.93 33.12 -28.42
CA PRO A 20 28.37 31.83 -28.01
C PRO A 20 28.45 31.59 -26.51
N VAL A 21 29.33 32.30 -25.78
CA VAL A 21 29.38 32.30 -24.32
C VAL A 21 28.18 33.06 -23.73
N HIS A 22 27.85 34.23 -24.28
CA HIS A 22 26.70 35.03 -23.86
C HIS A 22 25.38 34.30 -24.14
N GLU A 23 25.25 33.70 -25.32
CA GLU A 23 24.09 32.88 -25.69
C GLU A 23 23.88 31.71 -24.72
N ARG A 24 24.95 30.96 -24.39
CA ARG A 24 24.89 29.86 -23.41
C ARG A 24 24.50 30.34 -22.01
N ALA A 25 25.02 31.49 -21.58
CA ALA A 25 24.69 32.07 -20.29
C ALA A 25 23.21 32.50 -20.21
N LEU A 26 22.69 33.10 -21.28
CA LEU A 26 21.29 33.49 -21.38
C LEU A 26 20.35 32.27 -21.28
N PHE A 27 20.63 31.21 -22.05
CA PHE A 27 19.84 29.98 -21.98
C PHE A 27 19.91 29.30 -20.60
N PHE A 28 21.08 29.28 -19.97
CA PHE A 28 21.23 28.79 -18.61
C PHE A 28 20.39 29.62 -17.62
N GLY A 29 20.41 30.94 -17.75
CA GLY A 29 19.58 31.86 -16.97
C GLY A 29 18.08 31.60 -17.11
N ILE A 30 17.60 31.32 -18.34
CA ILE A 30 16.21 30.94 -18.60
C ILE A 30 15.87 29.62 -17.90
N SER A 31 16.74 28.60 -17.98
CA SER A 31 16.54 27.34 -17.26
C SER A 31 16.49 27.52 -15.75
N ALA A 32 17.41 28.32 -15.20
CA ALA A 32 17.46 28.62 -13.77
C ALA A 32 16.20 29.35 -13.30
N SER A 33 15.73 30.34 -14.07
CA SER A 33 14.46 31.05 -13.81
C SER A 33 13.27 30.10 -13.84
N ARG A 34 13.22 29.22 -14.84
CA ARG A 34 12.16 28.22 -15.00
C ARG A 34 12.12 27.24 -13.82
N VAL A 35 13.26 26.71 -13.38
CA VAL A 35 13.34 25.83 -12.20
C VAL A 35 12.87 26.58 -10.96
N ARG A 36 13.32 27.81 -10.71
CA ARG A 36 12.88 28.61 -9.56
C ARG A 36 11.37 28.85 -9.57
N SER A 37 10.81 29.24 -10.72
CA SER A 37 9.36 29.44 -10.88
C SER A 37 8.58 28.17 -10.58
N ARG A 38 9.00 27.04 -11.17
CA ARG A 38 8.37 25.72 -10.94
C ARG A 38 8.52 25.23 -9.50
N VAL A 39 9.66 25.48 -8.86
CA VAL A 39 9.85 25.13 -7.44
C VAL A 39 8.94 25.94 -6.54
N ARG A 40 8.77 27.25 -6.78
CA ARG A 40 7.87 28.11 -5.98
C ARG A 40 6.43 27.60 -5.97
N TRP A 41 5.91 27.21 -7.14
CA TRP A 41 4.56 26.66 -7.22
C TRP A 41 4.49 25.20 -6.80
N GLY A 42 5.47 24.41 -7.21
CA GLY A 42 5.52 22.99 -6.92
C GLY A 42 5.66 22.69 -5.44
N CYS A 43 6.44 23.48 -4.67
CA CYS A 43 6.55 23.28 -3.23
C CYS A 43 5.23 23.52 -2.50
N ILE A 44 4.44 24.52 -2.93
CA ILE A 44 3.09 24.77 -2.40
C ILE A 44 2.21 23.54 -2.64
N LEU A 45 2.19 23.01 -3.86
CA LEU A 45 1.40 21.82 -4.20
C LEU A 45 1.85 20.58 -3.41
N LEU A 46 3.16 20.40 -3.22
CA LEU A 46 3.68 19.31 -2.39
C LEU A 46 3.29 19.46 -0.91
N ILE A 47 3.28 20.68 -0.36
CA ILE A 47 2.81 20.93 1.01
C ILE A 47 1.31 20.66 1.10
N LEU A 48 0.52 21.14 0.14
CA LEU A 48 -0.93 20.91 0.07
C LEU A 48 -1.29 19.43 -0.09
N SER A 49 -0.37 18.57 -0.51
CA SER A 49 -0.61 17.12 -0.53
C SER A 49 -0.95 16.54 0.85
N PHE A 50 -0.63 17.25 1.95
CA PHE A 50 -1.08 16.93 3.30
C PHE A 50 -2.62 16.97 3.47
N LEU A 51 -3.32 17.69 2.59
CA LEU A 51 -4.79 17.77 2.56
C LEU A 51 -5.43 16.66 1.72
N ILE A 52 -4.64 15.78 1.09
CA ILE A 52 -5.18 14.58 0.45
C ILE A 52 -5.61 13.63 1.59
N PRO A 53 -6.88 13.19 1.62
CA PRO A 53 -7.32 12.19 2.58
C PRO A 53 -6.41 10.98 2.53
N TYR A 54 -5.94 10.59 3.70
CA TYR A 54 -5.16 9.38 3.90
C TYR A 54 -6.02 8.16 3.58
N ASN A 55 -7.24 8.09 4.10
CA ASN A 55 -8.18 7.02 3.79
C ASN A 55 -9.60 7.60 3.68
N THR A 56 -10.51 6.86 3.07
CA THR A 56 -11.94 7.16 3.09
C THR A 56 -12.65 6.00 3.76
N VAL A 57 -13.30 6.32 4.86
CA VAL A 57 -13.99 5.38 5.72
C VAL A 57 -15.48 5.64 5.51
N GLY A 58 -16.09 4.82 4.65
CA GLY A 58 -17.38 5.12 4.06
C GLY A 58 -17.35 6.46 3.32
N THR A 59 -18.08 7.45 3.86
CA THR A 59 -18.20 8.80 3.30
C THR A 59 -17.27 9.81 3.95
N THR A 60 -16.60 9.42 5.04
CA THR A 60 -15.81 10.33 5.87
C THR A 60 -14.33 10.25 5.45
N PRO A 61 -13.72 11.37 5.02
CA PRO A 61 -12.29 11.42 4.78
C PRO A 61 -11.54 11.38 6.11
N ILE A 62 -10.54 10.51 6.21
CA ILE A 62 -9.54 10.51 7.27
C ILE A 62 -8.30 11.19 6.70
N PHE A 63 -7.83 12.26 7.34
CA PHE A 63 -6.67 12.99 6.89
C PHE A 63 -5.41 12.59 7.64
N ALA A 64 -4.26 13.03 7.12
CA ALA A 64 -2.96 12.69 7.69
C ALA A 64 -2.81 13.14 9.15
N TRP A 65 -3.36 14.30 9.54
CA TRP A 65 -3.29 14.78 10.93
C TRP A 65 -4.15 13.97 11.91
N ASP A 66 -5.22 13.33 11.43
CA ASP A 66 -6.08 12.49 12.26
C ASP A 66 -5.35 11.21 12.68
N VAL A 67 -4.43 10.73 11.84
CA VAL A 67 -3.64 9.51 12.09
C VAL A 67 -2.19 9.78 12.51
N LEU A 68 -1.69 11.01 12.44
CA LEU A 68 -0.24 11.24 12.63
C LEU A 68 0.25 10.89 14.04
N GLY A 69 -0.54 11.20 15.06
CA GLY A 69 -0.24 10.82 16.45
C GLY A 69 -0.35 9.31 16.70
N GLU A 70 -0.89 8.58 15.73
CA GLU A 70 -1.16 7.14 15.80
C GLU A 70 -0.06 6.30 15.14
N LEU A 71 0.69 6.92 14.24
CA LEU A 71 1.70 6.26 13.42
C LEU A 71 3.03 6.19 14.15
N ARG A 72 3.75 5.07 13.96
CA ARG A 72 5.18 5.03 14.30
C ARG A 72 5.94 6.04 13.44
N LEU A 73 7.10 6.46 13.92
CA LEU A 73 7.90 7.50 13.25
C LEU A 73 8.20 7.17 11.78
N SER A 74 8.52 5.92 11.44
CA SER A 74 8.76 5.50 10.04
C SER A 74 7.55 5.70 9.15
N SER A 75 6.37 5.30 9.62
CA SER A 75 5.10 5.43 8.90
C SER A 75 4.63 6.89 8.82
N ALA A 76 4.82 7.66 9.88
CA ALA A 76 4.60 9.10 9.89
C ALA A 76 5.50 9.83 8.87
N LEU A 77 6.80 9.48 8.80
CA LEU A 77 7.73 10.03 7.81
C LEU A 77 7.33 9.66 6.37
N ALA A 78 6.83 8.44 6.15
CA ALA A 78 6.32 7.99 4.85
C ALA A 78 5.11 8.83 4.39
N LEU A 79 4.16 9.03 5.31
CA LEU A 79 2.96 9.82 5.11
C LEU A 79 3.31 11.29 4.79
N LEU A 80 4.23 11.87 5.57
CA LEU A 80 4.67 13.26 5.44
C LEU A 80 5.76 13.49 4.38
N ALA A 81 6.19 12.47 3.66
CA ALA A 81 7.34 12.54 2.77
C ALA A 81 7.25 13.66 1.71
N LEU A 82 6.11 13.81 1.02
CA LEU A 82 5.92 14.89 0.04
C LEU A 82 5.77 16.27 0.69
N PRO A 83 4.96 16.46 1.75
CA PRO A 83 4.93 17.73 2.48
C PRO A 83 6.32 18.17 2.97
N LEU A 84 7.10 17.25 3.55
CA LEU A 84 8.46 17.52 4.01
C LEU A 84 9.40 17.90 2.85
N ALA A 85 9.29 17.23 1.70
CA ALA A 85 10.01 17.64 0.50
C ALA A 85 9.58 19.05 0.03
N GLY A 86 8.29 19.37 0.06
CA GLY A 86 7.78 20.71 -0.23
C GLY A 86 8.37 21.77 0.69
N ILE A 87 8.41 21.54 2.01
CA ILE A 87 9.03 22.44 2.99
C ILE A 87 10.53 22.62 2.70
N ALA A 88 11.26 21.53 2.48
CA ALA A 88 12.69 21.57 2.17
C ALA A 88 12.97 22.38 0.90
N LEU A 89 12.12 22.24 -0.12
CA LEU A 89 12.22 23.00 -1.38
C LEU A 89 11.84 24.47 -1.23
N ALA A 90 10.85 24.78 -0.40
CA ALA A 90 10.50 26.16 -0.08
C ALA A 90 11.70 26.87 0.55
N ILE A 91 12.25 26.31 1.64
CA ILE A 91 13.46 26.83 2.33
C ILE A 91 14.62 26.93 1.35
N GLY A 92 14.87 25.85 0.59
CA GLY A 92 15.90 25.78 -0.42
C GLY A 92 15.81 26.84 -1.49
N SER A 93 14.60 27.18 -1.95
CA SER A 93 14.38 28.19 -2.97
C SER A 93 14.79 29.61 -2.53
N PHE A 94 14.78 29.89 -1.22
CA PHE A 94 15.26 31.14 -0.64
C PHE A 94 16.77 31.13 -0.38
N VAL A 95 17.32 29.99 0.02
CA VAL A 95 18.74 29.86 0.42
C VAL A 95 19.66 29.64 -0.79
N THR A 96 19.20 28.92 -1.81
CA THR A 96 20.03 28.56 -2.97
C THR A 96 20.00 29.63 -4.05
N LYS A 97 21.14 30.32 -4.22
CA LYS A 97 21.29 31.37 -5.25
C LYS A 97 21.53 30.79 -6.65
N ARG A 98 22.24 29.65 -6.76
CA ARG A 98 22.60 29.01 -8.04
C ARG A 98 21.50 28.07 -8.53
N GLY A 99 21.16 28.16 -9.82
CA GLY A 99 20.12 27.31 -10.42
C GLY A 99 20.46 25.82 -10.34
N ALA A 100 21.74 25.47 -10.53
CA ALA A 100 22.21 24.10 -10.44
C ALA A 100 22.07 23.51 -9.02
N SER A 101 22.39 24.29 -7.98
CA SER A 101 22.24 23.85 -6.58
C SER A 101 20.77 23.59 -6.24
N LEU A 102 19.86 24.45 -6.73
CA LEU A 102 18.43 24.23 -6.59
C LEU A 102 17.97 22.97 -7.33
N GLY A 103 18.50 22.70 -8.53
CA GLY A 103 18.23 21.47 -9.27
C GLY A 103 18.62 20.21 -8.50
N PHE A 104 19.82 20.16 -7.92
CA PHE A 104 20.24 19.03 -7.07
C PHE A 104 19.37 18.89 -5.81
N LEU A 105 18.96 20.00 -5.20
CA LEU A 105 18.07 19.97 -4.05
C LEU A 105 16.69 19.39 -4.42
N VAL A 106 16.12 19.79 -5.56
CA VAL A 106 14.86 19.21 -6.09
C VAL A 106 14.96 17.71 -6.25
N LEU A 107 16.01 17.23 -6.94
CA LEU A 107 16.20 15.80 -7.16
C LEU A 107 16.42 15.04 -5.84
N GLY A 108 17.24 15.59 -4.93
CA GLY A 108 17.50 14.99 -3.63
C GLY A 108 16.24 14.92 -2.74
N ALA A 109 15.44 15.98 -2.69
CA ALA A 109 14.23 16.03 -1.87
C ALA A 109 13.16 15.06 -2.40
N LEU A 110 12.93 15.02 -3.72
CA LEU A 110 11.95 14.10 -4.33
C LEU A 110 12.39 12.65 -4.24
N LEU A 111 13.69 12.36 -4.42
CA LEU A 111 14.24 11.01 -4.24
C LEU A 111 14.13 10.57 -2.77
N SER A 112 14.44 11.46 -1.83
CA SER A 112 14.27 11.18 -0.40
C SER A 112 12.80 10.89 -0.09
N ALA A 113 11.86 11.68 -0.61
CA ALA A 113 10.43 11.42 -0.41
C ALA A 113 10.00 10.06 -0.99
N ALA A 114 10.49 9.68 -2.16
CA ALA A 114 10.21 8.39 -2.76
C ALA A 114 10.77 7.22 -1.92
N LEU A 115 11.99 7.36 -1.37
CA LEU A 115 12.61 6.35 -0.52
C LEU A 115 11.93 6.24 0.84
N LEU A 116 11.63 7.37 1.49
CA LEU A 116 10.88 7.41 2.75
C LEU A 116 9.53 6.73 2.59
N ARG A 117 8.83 7.00 1.48
CA ARG A 117 7.58 6.33 1.15
C ARG A 117 7.72 4.86 0.94
N LYS A 118 8.65 4.42 0.10
CA LYS A 118 8.84 2.99 -0.19
C LYS A 118 9.14 2.22 1.10
N LEU A 119 10.20 2.61 1.79
CA LEU A 119 10.66 1.92 3.00
C LEU A 119 9.65 2.02 4.15
N GLY A 120 8.97 3.17 4.27
CA GLY A 120 7.95 3.36 5.30
C GLY A 120 6.60 2.73 4.98
N ALA A 121 6.20 2.58 3.72
CA ALA A 121 5.00 1.84 3.34
C ALA A 121 5.15 0.35 3.66
N ASP A 122 6.33 -0.21 3.39
CA ASP A 122 6.65 -1.60 3.76
C ASP A 122 6.47 -1.82 5.26
N ARG A 123 6.82 -0.81 6.09
CA ARG A 123 6.63 -0.87 7.54
C ARG A 123 5.22 -0.55 7.99
N ALA A 124 4.57 0.41 7.36
CA ALA A 124 3.20 0.80 7.70
C ALA A 124 2.21 -0.33 7.41
N ALA A 125 2.52 -1.22 6.46
CA ALA A 125 1.78 -2.46 6.25
C ALA A 125 1.76 -3.37 7.50
N TRP A 126 2.74 -3.22 8.40
CA TRP A 126 2.83 -3.89 9.71
C TRP A 126 2.41 -3.00 10.88
N ASP A 127 2.23 -1.70 10.66
CA ASP A 127 1.57 -0.85 11.64
C ASP A 127 0.07 -0.99 11.42
N LEU A 128 -0.74 -0.77 12.47
CA LEU A 128 -2.22 -0.89 12.43
C LEU A 128 -2.89 -0.11 11.27
N VAL A 129 -2.14 0.73 10.55
CA VAL A 129 -2.59 1.62 9.50
C VAL A 129 -1.98 1.18 8.15
N ARG A 130 -2.71 0.39 7.36
CA ARG A 130 -2.32 0.10 5.97
C ARG A 130 -2.23 1.42 5.19
N VAL A 131 -1.03 1.71 4.66
CA VAL A 131 -0.86 2.78 3.68
C VAL A 131 -1.71 2.41 2.45
N PRO A 132 -2.61 3.30 1.97
CA PRO A 132 -3.50 2.95 0.87
C PRO A 132 -2.71 2.49 -0.35
N ASP A 133 -3.29 1.57 -1.13
CA ASP A 133 -2.62 0.98 -2.29
C ASP A 133 -2.12 2.03 -3.30
N ALA A 134 -2.83 3.15 -3.42
CA ALA A 134 -2.47 4.32 -4.23
C ALA A 134 -1.12 4.95 -3.83
N PHE A 135 -0.67 4.73 -2.59
CA PHE A 135 0.63 5.18 -2.06
C PHE A 135 1.68 4.06 -2.00
N SER A 136 1.26 2.79 -2.12
CA SER A 136 2.15 1.61 -2.04
C SER A 136 2.75 1.20 -3.39
N THR A 137 2.05 1.47 -4.49
CA THR A 137 2.51 1.10 -5.84
C THR A 137 3.52 2.11 -6.37
N ARG A 138 4.43 1.71 -7.26
CA ARG A 138 5.63 2.49 -7.67
C ARG A 138 5.44 3.35 -8.94
N PRO A 139 4.74 4.52 -8.94
CA PRO A 139 4.63 5.38 -10.12
C PRO A 139 5.96 6.09 -10.45
N ALA A 140 7.00 5.94 -9.62
CA ALA A 140 8.27 6.62 -9.78
C ALA A 140 8.92 6.35 -11.15
N GLY A 141 8.88 5.11 -11.66
CA GLY A 141 9.42 4.77 -12.98
C GLY A 141 8.70 5.50 -14.11
N ALA A 142 7.36 5.49 -14.09
CA ALA A 142 6.52 6.20 -15.05
C ALA A 142 6.73 7.73 -15.01
N ILE A 143 6.73 8.31 -13.80
CA ILE A 143 6.98 9.75 -13.57
C ILE A 143 8.37 10.14 -14.08
N LEU A 144 9.39 9.34 -13.80
CA LEU A 144 10.76 9.57 -14.27
C LEU A 144 10.86 9.47 -15.79
N ALA A 145 10.25 8.46 -16.41
CA ALA A 145 10.25 8.32 -17.87
C ALA A 145 9.69 9.57 -18.57
N ILE A 146 8.56 10.08 -18.07
CA ILE A 146 7.92 11.29 -18.60
C ILE A 146 8.79 12.53 -18.34
N ALA A 147 9.27 12.72 -17.10
CA ALA A 147 10.06 13.88 -16.72
C ALA A 147 11.40 13.96 -17.46
N LEU A 148 12.09 12.82 -17.63
CA LEU A 148 13.34 12.70 -18.38
C LEU A 148 13.13 12.95 -19.87
N THR A 149 12.03 12.44 -20.45
CA THR A 149 11.68 12.72 -21.84
C THR A 149 11.43 14.22 -22.06
N ALA A 150 10.71 14.87 -21.13
CA ALA A 150 10.50 16.31 -21.15
C ALA A 150 11.82 17.10 -20.95
N ALA A 151 12.74 16.59 -20.11
CA ALA A 151 14.07 17.20 -19.92
C ALA A 151 14.92 17.11 -21.21
N ALA A 152 14.95 15.93 -21.84
CA ALA A 152 15.64 15.69 -23.11
C ALA A 152 15.14 16.64 -24.22
N ALA A 153 13.83 16.87 -24.28
CA ALA A 153 13.23 17.83 -25.20
C ALA A 153 13.74 19.27 -25.00
N ASN A 154 13.93 19.69 -23.74
CA ASN A 154 14.51 20.99 -23.42
C ASN A 154 16.01 21.07 -23.77
N LEU A 155 16.74 19.98 -23.53
CA LEU A 155 18.18 19.90 -23.81
C LEU A 155 18.49 19.86 -25.32
N LYS A 156 17.62 19.24 -26.13
CA LYS A 156 17.83 19.08 -27.58
C LYS A 156 18.01 20.39 -28.34
N PHE A 157 17.34 21.44 -27.88
CA PHE A 157 17.45 22.77 -28.48
C PHE A 157 18.85 23.34 -28.44
N ARG A 158 19.56 23.09 -27.35
CA ARG A 158 20.77 23.83 -27.04
C ARG A 158 21.95 23.11 -27.66
N SER A 159 22.71 23.82 -28.50
CA SER A 159 23.91 23.27 -29.14
C SER A 159 24.86 22.63 -28.12
N ALA A 160 25.05 23.28 -26.96
CA ALA A 160 25.94 22.83 -25.90
C ALA A 160 25.50 21.52 -25.24
N THR A 161 24.20 21.21 -25.16
CA THR A 161 23.70 20.01 -24.47
C THR A 161 22.99 19.02 -25.40
N ARG A 162 22.87 19.31 -26.69
CA ARG A 162 22.23 18.42 -27.68
C ARG A 162 22.80 17.00 -27.68
N HIS A 163 24.10 16.85 -27.45
CA HIS A 163 24.78 15.56 -27.41
C HIS A 163 24.41 14.71 -26.18
N THR A 164 23.83 15.30 -25.13
CA THR A 164 23.40 14.57 -23.93
C THR A 164 22.03 13.90 -24.10
N VAL A 165 21.24 14.35 -25.08
CA VAL A 165 19.86 13.89 -25.33
C VAL A 165 19.73 12.38 -25.46
N PRO A 166 20.58 11.65 -26.22
CA PRO A 166 20.48 10.20 -26.31
C PRO A 166 20.63 9.51 -24.96
N TYR A 167 21.49 10.02 -24.06
CA TYR A 167 21.70 9.45 -22.73
C TYR A 167 20.50 9.70 -21.80
N VAL A 168 19.95 10.92 -21.83
CA VAL A 168 18.75 11.26 -21.04
C VAL A 168 17.53 10.46 -21.52
N LEU A 169 17.36 10.29 -22.83
CA LEU A 169 16.30 9.44 -23.39
C LEU A 169 16.55 7.95 -23.13
N GLY A 170 17.80 7.49 -23.12
CA GLY A 170 18.16 6.14 -22.71
C GLY A 170 17.74 5.87 -21.26
N LEU A 171 18.00 6.81 -20.34
CA LEU A 171 17.54 6.73 -18.96
C LEU A 171 16.00 6.79 -18.85
N ALA A 172 15.33 7.60 -19.68
CA ALA A 172 13.87 7.61 -19.76
C ALA A 172 13.32 6.24 -20.20
N GLY A 173 13.94 5.63 -21.22
CA GLY A 173 13.66 4.27 -21.68
C GLY A 173 13.82 3.23 -20.58
N LEU A 174 14.97 3.24 -19.88
CA LEU A 174 15.20 2.34 -18.74
C LEU A 174 14.16 2.54 -17.63
N SER A 175 13.75 3.78 -17.34
CA SER A 175 12.73 4.09 -16.33
C SER A 175 11.35 3.56 -16.74
N ALA A 176 11.00 3.67 -18.03
CA ALA A 176 9.78 3.10 -18.58
C ALA A 176 9.82 1.56 -18.53
N LEU A 177 10.91 0.95 -18.97
CA LEU A 177 11.09 -0.51 -18.92
C LEU A 177 11.01 -1.03 -17.48
N TYR A 178 11.65 -0.35 -16.53
CA TYR A 178 11.52 -0.68 -15.11
C TYR A 178 10.07 -0.62 -14.64
N PHE A 179 9.29 0.40 -15.04
CA PHE A 179 7.87 0.46 -14.71
C PHE A 179 7.06 -0.69 -15.31
N TYR A 180 7.28 -1.06 -16.57
CA TYR A 180 6.45 -2.07 -17.25
C TYR A 180 6.81 -3.52 -16.93
N PHE A 181 8.09 -3.79 -16.67
CA PHE A 181 8.63 -5.15 -16.54
C PHE A 181 8.99 -5.54 -15.11
N TRP A 182 9.03 -4.60 -14.16
CA TRP A 182 9.27 -4.94 -12.75
C TRP A 182 7.94 -5.31 -12.07
N PRO A 183 7.74 -6.56 -11.62
CA PRO A 183 6.53 -6.94 -10.88
C PRO A 183 6.52 -6.28 -9.50
N ASP A 184 5.36 -5.79 -9.06
CA ASP A 184 5.18 -5.16 -7.73
C ASP A 184 4.49 -6.13 -6.75
N ARG A 185 3.44 -6.84 -7.21
CA ARG A 185 2.72 -7.89 -6.46
C ARG A 185 2.51 -9.14 -7.33
N GLY A 186 3.58 -9.68 -7.90
CA GLY A 186 3.53 -10.89 -8.75
C GLY A 186 3.15 -10.65 -10.21
N GLU A 187 2.58 -9.49 -10.58
CA GLU A 187 2.33 -9.14 -11.98
C GLU A 187 3.01 -7.81 -12.36
N ALA A 188 3.65 -7.78 -13.54
CA ALA A 188 4.20 -6.57 -14.12
C ALA A 188 3.11 -5.75 -14.84
N PRO A 189 3.12 -4.40 -14.78
CA PRO A 189 2.08 -3.57 -15.40
C PRO A 189 1.84 -3.83 -16.90
N PHE A 190 2.86 -4.31 -17.62
CA PHE A 190 2.70 -4.74 -19.01
C PHE A 190 1.73 -5.91 -19.16
N HIS A 191 1.81 -6.91 -18.27
CA HIS A 191 0.89 -8.04 -18.27
C HIS A 191 -0.53 -7.60 -17.91
N THR A 192 -0.68 -6.71 -16.91
CA THR A 192 -1.98 -6.13 -16.56
C THR A 192 -2.62 -5.41 -17.74
N VAL A 193 -1.85 -4.63 -18.50
CA VAL A 193 -2.33 -3.94 -19.71
C VAL A 193 -2.79 -4.93 -20.78
N ILE A 194 -2.00 -5.97 -21.06
CA ILE A 194 -2.36 -6.99 -22.05
C ILE A 194 -3.64 -7.72 -21.62
N ARG A 195 -3.72 -8.13 -20.35
CA ARG A 195 -4.88 -8.82 -19.78
C ARG A 195 -6.14 -7.96 -19.85
N ALA A 196 -6.04 -6.70 -19.43
CA ALA A 196 -7.15 -5.75 -19.54
C ALA A 196 -7.63 -5.55 -20.99
N LEU A 197 -6.73 -5.57 -21.97
CA LEU A 197 -7.09 -5.50 -23.40
C LEU A 197 -7.75 -6.80 -23.90
N ILE A 198 -7.27 -7.96 -23.47
CA ILE A 198 -7.84 -9.27 -23.82
C ILE A 198 -9.25 -9.43 -23.22
N ALA A 199 -9.48 -8.91 -22.01
CA ALA A 199 -10.76 -8.99 -21.31
C ALA A 199 -11.84 -8.02 -21.85
N LEU A 200 -11.49 -7.07 -22.71
CA LEU A 200 -12.45 -6.08 -23.25
C LEU A 200 -13.71 -6.69 -23.88
N PRO A 201 -13.64 -7.75 -24.73
CA PRO A 201 -14.82 -8.35 -25.34
C PRO A 201 -15.77 -9.00 -24.33
N ASP A 202 -15.25 -9.42 -23.17
CA ASP A 202 -16.00 -10.13 -22.13
C ASP A 202 -16.64 -9.17 -21.10
N MET A 203 -16.41 -7.86 -21.23
CA MET A 203 -16.99 -6.87 -20.31
C MET A 203 -18.50 -6.71 -20.49
N PRO A 204 -19.27 -6.46 -19.42
CA PRO A 204 -20.74 -6.47 -19.46
C PRO A 204 -21.36 -5.44 -20.42
N ASP A 205 -20.72 -4.28 -20.59
CA ASP A 205 -21.18 -3.24 -21.51
C ASP A 205 -20.04 -2.33 -22.02
N PHE A 206 -20.40 -1.48 -22.99
CA PHE A 206 -19.48 -0.53 -23.65
C PHE A 206 -18.92 0.55 -22.71
N ARG A 207 -19.60 0.86 -21.60
CA ARG A 207 -19.12 1.85 -20.62
C ARG A 207 -17.93 1.29 -19.85
N TYR A 208 -17.99 0.01 -19.46
CA TYR A 208 -16.86 -0.69 -18.85
C TYR A 208 -15.68 -0.78 -19.82
N GLN A 209 -15.94 -1.07 -21.11
CA GLN A 209 -14.90 -1.09 -22.13
C GLN A 209 -14.19 0.26 -22.30
N ILE A 210 -14.93 1.37 -22.38
CA ILE A 210 -14.34 2.73 -22.43
C ILE A 210 -13.54 3.01 -21.16
N GLY A 211 -14.10 2.68 -19.99
CA GLY A 211 -13.43 2.87 -18.71
C GLY A 211 -12.08 2.14 -18.65
N THR A 212 -12.05 0.88 -19.08
CA THR A 212 -10.83 0.08 -19.13
C THR A 212 -9.85 0.60 -20.19
N LEU A 213 -10.32 0.98 -21.38
CA LEU A 213 -9.48 1.59 -22.42
C LEU A 213 -8.82 2.89 -21.96
N LEU A 214 -9.53 3.72 -21.18
CA LEU A 214 -8.98 4.94 -20.60
C LEU A 214 -7.86 4.62 -19.60
N LEU A 215 -8.05 3.61 -18.75
CA LEU A 215 -7.02 3.14 -17.82
C LEU A 215 -5.81 2.57 -18.55
N VAL A 216 -6.03 1.71 -19.55
CA VAL A 216 -4.96 1.16 -20.39
C VAL A 216 -4.18 2.28 -21.07
N PHE A 217 -4.87 3.27 -21.64
CA PHE A 217 -4.23 4.40 -22.28
C PHE A 217 -3.37 5.20 -21.29
N LEU A 218 -3.87 5.44 -20.08
CA LEU A 218 -3.12 6.10 -19.01
C LEU A 218 -1.88 5.31 -18.60
N MET A 219 -2.02 3.98 -18.48
CA MET A 219 -0.93 3.09 -18.13
C MET A 219 0.12 2.98 -19.22
N ILE A 220 -0.23 3.04 -20.51
CA ILE A 220 0.70 2.98 -21.65
C ILE A 220 1.38 4.34 -21.92
N TRP A 221 0.83 5.45 -21.38
CA TRP A 221 1.29 6.81 -21.68
C TRP A 221 2.80 7.07 -21.47
N PRO A 222 3.45 6.61 -20.38
CA PRO A 222 4.90 6.73 -20.20
C PRO A 222 5.69 6.16 -21.39
N LEU A 223 5.30 4.98 -21.90
CA LEU A 223 5.92 4.36 -23.06
C LEU A 223 5.73 5.21 -24.33
N VAL A 224 4.49 5.68 -24.58
CA VAL A 224 4.18 6.52 -25.76
C VAL A 224 5.06 7.76 -25.77
N ILE A 225 5.13 8.48 -24.65
CA ILE A 225 5.94 9.69 -24.55
C ILE A 225 7.42 9.39 -24.77
N THR A 226 7.96 8.35 -24.15
CA THR A 226 9.37 7.99 -24.32
C THR A 226 9.69 7.58 -25.76
N LEU A 227 8.83 6.79 -26.41
CA LEU A 227 8.99 6.41 -27.83
C LEU A 227 8.92 7.62 -28.76
N LEU A 228 7.96 8.54 -28.55
CA LEU A 228 7.92 9.79 -29.30
C LEU A 228 9.16 10.64 -29.03
N GLY A 229 9.70 10.60 -27.80
CA GLY A 229 10.92 11.29 -27.40
C GLY A 229 12.16 10.83 -28.19
N LEU A 230 12.24 9.55 -28.57
CA LEU A 230 13.32 9.03 -29.40
C LEU A 230 13.40 9.70 -30.78
N SER A 231 12.29 10.24 -31.30
CA SER A 231 12.31 11.03 -32.55
C SER A 231 13.19 12.28 -32.44
N LEU A 232 13.37 12.83 -31.23
CA LEU A 232 14.24 13.98 -30.96
C LEU A 232 15.71 13.66 -31.19
N ILE A 233 16.12 12.39 -31.25
CA ILE A 233 17.49 12.04 -31.62
C ILE A 233 17.79 12.54 -33.04
N LYS A 234 16.82 12.36 -33.95
CA LYS A 234 16.96 12.73 -35.37
C LYS A 234 16.48 14.15 -35.67
N VAL A 235 15.38 14.58 -35.05
CA VAL A 235 14.72 15.86 -35.37
C VAL A 235 15.08 16.91 -34.32
N THR A 236 15.59 18.06 -34.77
CA THR A 236 15.78 19.22 -33.89
C THR A 236 14.53 20.12 -34.01
N PRO A 237 13.85 20.45 -32.90
CA PRO A 237 12.64 21.25 -32.99
C PRO A 237 12.97 22.71 -33.38
N PRO A 238 12.08 23.40 -34.13
CA PRO A 238 12.39 24.68 -34.77
C PRO A 238 12.17 25.96 -33.91
N LYS A 239 11.67 25.86 -32.67
CA LYS A 239 11.30 27.03 -31.83
C LYS A 239 11.82 26.91 -30.40
N ASP A 240 12.01 28.04 -29.71
CA ASP A 240 12.58 28.13 -28.35
C ASP A 240 11.79 27.38 -27.26
N GLU A 241 10.50 27.10 -27.50
CA GLU A 241 9.71 26.18 -26.68
C GLU A 241 9.39 24.92 -27.47
N SER A 242 9.84 23.76 -26.96
CA SER A 242 9.42 22.48 -27.51
C SER A 242 7.98 22.27 -27.10
N TRP A 243 7.09 22.40 -28.09
CA TRP A 243 5.73 21.87 -28.00
C TRP A 243 5.75 20.42 -27.47
N PHE A 244 6.80 19.65 -27.80
CA PHE A 244 6.98 18.30 -27.28
C PHE A 244 7.31 18.26 -25.78
N ALA A 245 8.09 19.22 -25.25
CA ALA A 245 8.28 19.36 -23.80
C ALA A 245 6.98 19.77 -23.09
N ILE A 246 6.13 20.57 -23.73
CA ILE A 246 4.81 20.93 -23.21
C ILE A 246 3.90 19.69 -23.17
N VAL A 247 3.85 18.93 -24.27
CA VAL A 247 3.11 17.66 -24.36
C VAL A 247 3.59 16.67 -23.29
N ALA A 248 4.90 16.42 -23.21
CA ALA A 248 5.44 15.50 -22.22
C ALA A 248 5.10 15.91 -20.77
N ASN A 249 5.14 17.21 -20.44
CA ASN A 249 4.83 17.68 -19.08
C ASN A 249 3.34 17.70 -18.73
N TRP A 250 2.46 18.03 -19.68
CA TRP A 250 1.07 18.38 -19.39
C TRP A 250 0.04 17.38 -19.88
N THR A 251 0.36 16.52 -20.84
CA THR A 251 -0.66 15.65 -21.41
C THR A 251 -1.06 14.55 -20.41
N LEU A 252 -0.15 14.05 -19.56
CA LEU A 252 -0.57 13.14 -18.48
C LEU A 252 -1.55 13.83 -17.51
N THR A 253 -1.34 15.11 -17.19
CA THR A 253 -2.27 15.92 -16.39
C THR A 253 -3.65 15.95 -17.03
N LEU A 254 -3.73 16.20 -18.34
CA LEU A 254 -5.00 16.21 -19.08
C LEU A 254 -5.70 14.85 -19.03
N HIS A 255 -4.95 13.75 -19.18
CA HIS A 255 -5.52 12.40 -19.07
C HIS A 255 -6.00 12.08 -17.65
N LEU A 256 -5.24 12.47 -16.62
CA LEU A 256 -5.65 12.30 -15.22
C LEU A 256 -6.89 13.14 -14.89
N LEU A 257 -7.08 14.32 -15.49
CA LEU A 257 -8.31 15.12 -15.33
C LEU A 257 -9.56 14.40 -15.86
N LEU A 258 -9.43 13.49 -16.83
CA LEU A 258 -10.55 12.66 -17.27
C LEU A 258 -11.04 11.75 -16.12
N LEU A 259 -10.16 11.33 -15.21
CA LEU A 259 -10.57 10.57 -14.02
C LEU A 259 -11.37 11.43 -13.02
N VAL A 260 -11.08 12.74 -12.95
CA VAL A 260 -11.89 13.68 -12.15
C VAL A 260 -13.32 13.73 -12.69
N THR A 261 -13.52 13.69 -14.01
CA THR A 261 -14.87 13.66 -14.60
C THR A 261 -15.66 12.41 -14.20
N ARG A 262 -14.99 11.26 -14.11
CA ARG A 262 -15.59 10.03 -13.56
C ARG A 262 -15.99 10.20 -12.10
N ALA A 263 -15.16 10.87 -11.29
CA ALA A 263 -15.47 11.11 -9.89
C ALA A 263 -16.70 12.01 -9.70
N LEU A 264 -16.91 12.98 -10.60
CA LEU A 264 -18.11 13.81 -10.61
C LEU A 264 -19.40 13.04 -10.93
N MET A 265 -19.29 11.83 -11.49
CA MET A 265 -20.43 10.94 -11.76
C MET A 265 -20.69 9.95 -10.62
N MET A 266 -19.86 9.95 -9.57
CA MET A 266 -20.06 9.11 -8.38
C MET A 266 -21.07 9.74 -7.40
N PRO A 267 -21.71 8.95 -6.51
CA PRO A 267 -22.69 9.45 -5.54
C PRO A 267 -22.18 10.59 -4.63
N GLN A 268 -20.86 10.70 -4.44
CA GLN A 268 -20.21 11.74 -3.64
C GLN A 268 -19.17 12.52 -4.48
N PRO A 269 -19.63 13.42 -5.35
CA PRO A 269 -18.79 14.02 -6.36
C PRO A 269 -17.78 15.01 -5.77
N GLY A 270 -18.14 15.74 -4.69
CA GLY A 270 -17.34 16.84 -4.17
C GLY A 270 -15.98 16.43 -3.61
N LEU A 271 -15.97 15.54 -2.60
CA LEU A 271 -14.74 15.10 -1.95
C LEU A 271 -13.86 14.31 -2.92
N SER A 272 -14.41 13.29 -3.57
CA SER A 272 -13.68 12.46 -4.53
C SER A 272 -13.04 13.32 -5.64
N ALA A 273 -13.78 14.25 -6.25
CA ALA A 273 -13.23 15.13 -7.28
C ALA A 273 -12.10 16.02 -6.75
N MET A 274 -12.24 16.56 -5.53
CA MET A 274 -11.17 17.36 -4.90
C MET A 274 -9.90 16.53 -4.68
N VAL A 275 -10.04 15.29 -4.17
CA VAL A 275 -8.93 14.36 -3.98
C VAL A 275 -8.22 14.05 -5.29
N TYR A 276 -8.99 13.71 -6.34
CA TYR A 276 -8.41 13.45 -7.65
C TYR A 276 -7.72 14.70 -8.21
N LEU A 277 -8.35 15.88 -8.15
CA LEU A 277 -7.77 17.13 -8.64
C LEU A 277 -6.44 17.45 -7.93
N LEU A 278 -6.42 17.37 -6.60
CA LEU A 278 -5.22 17.62 -5.82
C LEU A 278 -4.11 16.61 -6.15
N THR A 279 -4.47 15.32 -6.31
CA THR A 279 -3.53 14.28 -6.75
C THR A 279 -2.96 14.58 -8.13
N VAL A 280 -3.80 14.97 -9.11
CA VAL A 280 -3.37 15.37 -10.45
C VAL A 280 -2.38 16.54 -10.38
N LEU A 281 -2.68 17.57 -9.58
CA LEU A 281 -1.82 18.74 -9.42
C LEU A 281 -0.48 18.37 -8.78
N VAL A 282 -0.47 17.52 -7.76
CA VAL A 282 0.74 17.02 -7.09
C VAL A 282 1.61 16.22 -8.05
N VAL A 283 1.03 15.26 -8.79
CA VAL A 283 1.77 14.47 -9.79
C VAL A 283 2.37 15.37 -10.88
N THR A 284 1.60 16.34 -11.35
CA THR A 284 2.07 17.34 -12.34
C THR A 284 3.24 18.16 -11.80
N ALA A 285 3.14 18.62 -10.55
CA ALA A 285 4.21 19.37 -9.89
C ALA A 285 5.50 18.54 -9.83
N VAL A 286 5.42 17.26 -9.45
CA VAL A 286 6.57 16.35 -9.39
C VAL A 286 7.21 16.20 -10.77
N ILE A 287 6.43 15.95 -11.83
CA ILE A 287 6.92 15.80 -13.22
C ILE A 287 7.64 17.07 -13.68
N VAL A 288 6.96 18.21 -13.55
CA VAL A 288 7.45 19.51 -14.06
C VAL A 288 8.70 19.97 -13.32
N MET A 289 8.75 19.79 -12.00
CA MET A 289 9.94 20.08 -11.20
C MET A 289 11.11 19.16 -11.54
N THR A 290 10.85 17.85 -11.63
CA THR A 290 11.89 16.85 -11.97
C THR A 290 12.47 17.13 -13.36
N SER A 291 11.62 17.36 -14.36
CA SER A 291 12.04 17.68 -15.73
C SER A 291 12.95 18.92 -15.76
N SER A 292 12.54 19.98 -15.06
CA SER A 292 13.32 21.22 -14.98
C SER A 292 14.64 21.04 -14.24
N ALA A 293 14.62 20.31 -13.13
CA ALA A 293 15.80 20.04 -12.30
C ALA A 293 16.84 19.21 -13.07
N VAL A 294 16.42 18.17 -13.80
CA VAL A 294 17.31 17.39 -14.65
C VAL A 294 17.93 18.27 -15.74
N ALA A 295 17.12 19.09 -16.43
CA ALA A 295 17.63 19.95 -17.49
C ALA A 295 18.71 20.93 -16.97
N ILE A 296 18.47 21.63 -15.87
CA ILE A 296 19.46 22.58 -15.30
C ILE A 296 20.70 21.87 -14.75
N VAL A 297 20.54 20.69 -14.15
CA VAL A 297 21.67 19.90 -13.62
C VAL A 297 22.57 19.47 -14.77
N VAL A 298 22.00 18.92 -15.85
CA VAL A 298 22.77 18.53 -17.04
C VAL A 298 23.47 19.74 -17.64
N GLU A 299 22.77 20.85 -17.85
CA GLU A 299 23.35 22.09 -18.39
C GLU A 299 24.50 22.64 -17.56
N SER A 300 24.43 22.51 -16.23
CA SER A 300 25.47 23.02 -15.32
C SER A 300 26.83 22.33 -15.50
N PHE A 301 26.87 21.12 -16.06
CA PHE A 301 28.12 20.43 -16.38
C PHE A 301 28.78 20.96 -17.66
N PHE A 302 28.02 21.58 -18.56
CA PHE A 302 28.50 22.05 -19.86
C PHE A 302 28.60 23.59 -19.96
N VAL A 303 28.04 24.32 -18.99
CA VAL A 303 28.10 25.78 -18.91
C VAL A 303 28.67 26.20 -17.54
N PRO A 304 30.00 26.08 -17.33
CA PRO A 304 30.63 26.22 -16.01
C PRO A 304 30.47 27.59 -15.33
N SER A 305 30.10 28.63 -16.10
CA SER A 305 29.99 30.02 -15.64
C SER A 305 28.64 30.67 -15.95
N GLY A 306 27.62 29.91 -16.35
CA GLY A 306 26.31 30.47 -16.75
C GLY A 306 25.65 31.31 -15.65
N ASP A 307 25.71 30.84 -14.41
CA ASP A 307 25.25 31.58 -13.22
C ASP A 307 26.07 32.86 -12.95
N GLU A 308 27.37 32.85 -13.26
CA GLU A 308 28.29 33.96 -12.95
C GLU A 308 28.16 35.08 -13.98
N VAL A 309 28.01 34.75 -15.27
CA VAL A 309 27.83 35.72 -16.36
C VAL A 309 26.50 36.47 -16.21
N MET A 310 25.41 35.77 -15.86
CA MET A 310 24.11 36.40 -15.60
C MET A 310 24.16 37.34 -14.39
N SER A 311 24.84 36.95 -13.31
CA SER A 311 24.97 37.81 -12.12
C SER A 311 25.76 39.11 -12.38
N ARG A 312 26.65 39.12 -13.37
CA ARG A 312 27.36 40.33 -13.83
C ARG A 312 26.49 41.20 -14.73
N SER A 313 25.63 40.58 -15.55
CA SER A 313 24.75 41.28 -16.49
C SER A 313 23.52 41.91 -15.81
N THR A 314 23.05 41.36 -14.69
CA THR A 314 21.91 41.92 -13.92
C THR A 314 22.35 42.89 -12.83
N GLY A 315 23.55 43.47 -12.90
CA GLY A 315 23.86 44.67 -12.13
C GLY A 315 22.75 45.67 -12.40
N ASN A 316 21.96 45.95 -11.36
CA ASN A 316 20.72 46.73 -11.33
C ASN A 316 20.57 47.64 -12.56
N PHE A 317 19.69 47.27 -13.49
CA PHE A 317 19.34 48.15 -14.61
C PHE A 317 18.82 49.50 -14.08
N ASP A 318 18.20 49.48 -12.89
CA ASP A 318 17.79 50.66 -12.13
C ASP A 318 18.96 51.46 -11.53
N ASP A 319 20.11 50.85 -11.19
CA ASP A 319 21.32 51.56 -10.74
C ASP A 319 22.05 52.19 -11.93
N ILE A 320 22.02 51.55 -13.11
CA ILE A 320 22.57 52.08 -14.36
C ILE A 320 21.74 53.30 -14.82
N ILE A 321 20.42 53.28 -14.65
CA ILE A 321 19.54 54.42 -14.96
C ILE A 321 19.63 55.52 -13.88
N ALA A 322 19.75 55.17 -12.60
CA ALA A 322 19.81 56.15 -11.50
C ALA A 322 21.13 56.92 -11.40
N LEU A 323 22.23 56.42 -11.98
CA LEU A 323 23.56 57.06 -11.86
C LEU A 323 23.91 58.05 -12.97
N GLY A 324 23.09 58.21 -14.02
CA GLY A 324 23.35 59.17 -15.10
C GLY A 324 24.72 58.99 -15.79
N ALA A 325 25.36 57.82 -15.60
CA ALA A 325 26.67 57.52 -16.14
C ALA A 325 26.53 57.04 -17.59
N ASP A 326 27.41 57.54 -18.45
CA ASP A 326 27.48 57.20 -19.86
C ASP A 326 27.61 55.67 -20.01
N PRO A 327 26.69 54.98 -20.75
CA PRO A 327 26.74 53.54 -20.95
C PRO A 327 28.02 53.04 -21.66
N PHE A 328 28.87 53.95 -22.14
CA PHE A 328 30.13 53.66 -22.79
C PHE A 328 31.38 53.99 -21.98
N GLU A 329 31.27 54.52 -20.74
CA GLU A 329 32.44 54.66 -19.88
C GLU A 329 32.85 53.29 -19.30
N PRO A 330 34.11 52.84 -19.50
CA PRO A 330 34.61 51.62 -18.87
C PRO A 330 34.72 51.85 -17.36
N THR A 331 33.63 51.55 -16.65
CA THR A 331 33.60 51.59 -15.20
C THR A 331 34.71 50.71 -14.65
N LYS A 332 35.55 51.29 -13.79
CA LYS A 332 36.61 50.58 -13.05
C LYS A 332 36.02 49.28 -12.52
N GLU A 333 36.65 48.15 -12.85
CA GLU A 333 36.30 46.80 -12.41
C GLU A 333 35.99 46.77 -10.90
N THR A 334 34.74 47.05 -10.53
CA THR A 334 34.22 46.66 -9.24
C THR A 334 34.20 45.14 -9.33
N LYS A 335 35.12 44.49 -8.61
CA LYS A 335 35.11 43.05 -8.42
C LYS A 335 33.75 42.67 -7.84
N ALA A 336 32.77 42.45 -8.72
CA ALA A 336 31.47 41.94 -8.36
C ALA A 336 31.73 40.64 -7.64
N ILE A 337 31.47 40.64 -6.33
CA ILE A 337 31.65 39.47 -5.48
C ILE A 337 30.65 38.46 -6.00
N ALA A 338 31.12 37.56 -6.88
CA ALA A 338 30.31 36.52 -7.45
C ALA A 338 29.58 35.83 -6.29
N PRO A 339 28.24 35.68 -6.36
CA PRO A 339 27.50 35.07 -5.27
C PRO A 339 28.12 33.70 -4.96
N LYS A 340 28.66 33.56 -3.73
CA LYS A 340 29.29 32.35 -3.19
C LYS A 340 28.23 31.25 -3.06
N GLY A 341 27.79 30.69 -4.19
CA GLY A 341 26.94 29.50 -4.24
C GLY A 341 27.79 28.23 -4.21
N MET A 342 27.18 27.12 -3.77
CA MET A 342 27.84 25.84 -3.73
C MET A 342 28.15 25.33 -5.15
N LEU A 343 29.37 24.81 -5.37
CA LEU A 343 29.74 24.19 -6.64
C LEU A 343 28.83 22.98 -6.93
N PRO A 344 28.44 22.71 -8.19
CA PRO A 344 27.56 21.59 -8.56
C PRO A 344 27.99 20.24 -7.96
N LYS A 345 29.30 19.92 -8.01
CA LYS A 345 29.84 18.69 -7.42
C LYS A 345 29.60 18.60 -5.90
N ARG A 346 29.77 19.72 -5.18
CA ARG A 346 29.51 19.77 -3.72
C ARG A 346 28.01 19.67 -3.44
N ALA A 347 27.17 20.33 -4.22
CA ALA A 347 25.71 20.23 -4.10
C ALA A 347 25.23 18.80 -4.33
N ALA A 348 25.77 18.10 -5.34
CA ALA A 348 25.49 16.69 -5.60
C ALA A 348 25.93 15.79 -4.43
N MET A 349 27.13 15.98 -3.88
CA MET A 349 27.62 15.22 -2.72
C MET A 349 26.75 15.45 -1.48
N VAL A 350 26.35 16.69 -1.21
CA VAL A 350 25.48 17.01 -0.06
C VAL A 350 24.09 16.40 -0.24
N ALA A 351 23.50 16.53 -1.44
CA ALA A 351 22.20 15.93 -1.73
C ALA A 351 22.24 14.39 -1.64
N GLY A 352 23.26 13.76 -2.24
CA GLY A 352 23.47 12.32 -2.18
C GLY A 352 23.72 11.81 -0.75
N GLY A 353 24.52 12.53 0.03
CA GLY A 353 24.75 12.21 1.44
C GLY A 353 23.47 12.31 2.27
N ALA A 354 22.65 13.35 2.08
CA ALA A 354 21.36 13.49 2.75
C ALA A 354 20.38 12.36 2.40
N VAL A 355 20.27 12.02 1.11
CA VAL A 355 19.45 10.90 0.63
C VAL A 355 19.90 9.58 1.28
N ALA A 356 21.21 9.32 1.31
CA ALA A 356 21.76 8.10 1.90
C ALA A 356 21.47 8.01 3.41
N VAL A 357 21.66 9.10 4.16
CA VAL A 357 21.37 9.15 5.60
C VAL A 357 19.88 8.91 5.85
N LEU A 358 18.98 9.55 5.09
CA LEU A 358 17.55 9.33 5.21
C LEU A 358 17.14 7.90 4.87
N ALA A 359 17.70 7.32 3.81
CA ALA A 359 17.42 5.94 3.42
C ALA A 359 17.86 4.94 4.50
N VAL A 360 19.07 5.10 5.06
CA VAL A 360 19.58 4.23 6.13
C VAL A 360 18.77 4.41 7.42
N THR A 361 18.44 5.65 7.78
CA THR A 361 17.63 5.96 8.97
C THR A 361 16.25 5.34 8.84
N GLN A 362 15.59 5.54 7.69
CA GLN A 362 14.29 4.96 7.42
C GLN A 362 14.35 3.44 7.40
N PHE A 363 15.35 2.83 6.77
CA PHE A 363 15.53 1.38 6.77
C PHE A 363 15.68 0.83 8.19
N ALA A 364 16.45 1.50 9.06
CA ALA A 364 16.58 1.11 10.47
C ALA A 364 15.26 1.25 11.25
N LEU A 365 14.51 2.33 11.04
CA LEU A 365 13.20 2.57 11.66
C LEU A 365 12.07 1.70 11.07
N SER A 366 12.26 1.18 9.85
CA SER A 366 11.29 0.38 9.11
C SER A 366 11.49 -1.12 9.32
N ARG A 367 12.39 -1.54 10.23
CA ARG A 367 12.47 -2.94 10.61
C ARG A 367 11.15 -3.37 11.25
N PRO A 368 10.65 -4.58 10.93
CA PRO A 368 9.51 -5.15 11.62
C PRO A 368 9.73 -5.05 13.13
N PRO A 369 8.65 -4.84 13.93
CA PRO A 369 8.82 -4.96 15.36
C PRO A 369 9.31 -6.38 15.65
N SER A 370 10.06 -6.60 16.73
CA SER A 370 10.31 -7.95 17.19
C SER A 370 8.95 -8.64 17.34
N LYS A 371 8.68 -9.63 16.49
CA LYS A 371 7.46 -10.43 16.57
C LYS A 371 7.47 -11.01 17.98
N GLY A 372 6.56 -10.55 18.84
CA GLY A 372 6.44 -10.80 20.26
C GLY A 372 6.42 -12.28 20.56
N THR A 373 7.60 -12.88 20.53
CA THR A 373 7.87 -14.23 20.97
C THR A 373 8.01 -14.28 22.47
N ASP A 374 8.31 -13.15 23.08
CA ASP A 374 8.63 -13.02 24.51
C ASP A 374 7.35 -12.85 25.34
N TRP A 375 6.35 -13.72 25.15
CA TRP A 375 5.20 -13.85 26.05
C TRP A 375 5.53 -14.89 27.12
N ASP A 376 6.13 -14.41 28.19
CA ASP A 376 6.20 -15.18 29.44
C ASP A 376 4.87 -14.98 30.17
N ILE A 377 4.16 -16.08 30.44
CA ILE A 377 2.83 -16.05 31.05
C ILE A 377 2.86 -16.74 32.41
N ASP A 378 2.32 -16.07 33.43
CA ASP A 378 2.10 -16.62 34.75
C ASP A 378 0.71 -17.28 34.83
N GLU A 379 0.46 -18.06 35.88
CA GLU A 379 -0.85 -18.64 36.15
C GLU A 379 -1.91 -17.55 36.41
N PRO A 380 -3.16 -17.71 35.95
CA PRO A 380 -4.22 -16.74 36.18
C PRO A 380 -4.54 -16.62 37.68
N THR A 381 -4.63 -15.39 38.16
CA THR A 381 -5.11 -15.08 39.52
C THR A 381 -6.60 -14.77 39.51
N LYS A 382 -7.27 -14.89 40.67
CA LYS A 382 -8.70 -14.56 40.80
C LYS A 382 -8.96 -13.09 40.46
N GLU A 383 -8.04 -12.22 40.82
CA GLU A 383 -8.10 -10.78 40.58
C GLU A 383 -7.97 -10.49 39.07
N SER A 384 -7.03 -11.16 38.38
CA SER A 384 -6.90 -11.03 36.93
C SER A 384 -8.10 -11.59 36.18
N ASP A 385 -8.66 -12.71 36.65
CA ASP A 385 -9.89 -13.31 36.10
C ASP A 385 -11.10 -12.40 36.28
N LEU A 386 -11.19 -11.68 37.41
CA LEU A 386 -12.24 -10.69 37.63
C LEU A 386 -12.14 -9.53 36.63
N VAL A 387 -10.93 -9.02 36.41
CA VAL A 387 -10.65 -7.88 35.51
C VAL A 387 -10.98 -8.24 34.06
N PHE A 388 -10.36 -9.30 33.52
CA PHE A 388 -10.52 -9.70 32.12
C PHE A 388 -11.81 -10.49 31.86
N GLY A 389 -12.38 -11.11 32.89
CA GLY A 389 -13.64 -11.85 32.82
C GLY A 389 -14.86 -10.94 32.93
N SER A 390 -15.36 -10.71 34.15
CA SER A 390 -16.63 -9.99 34.35
C SER A 390 -16.51 -8.49 34.17
N ALA A 391 -15.49 -7.85 34.77
CA ALA A 391 -15.41 -6.38 34.77
C ALA A 391 -15.25 -5.80 33.36
N PHE A 392 -14.33 -6.35 32.56
CA PHE A 392 -14.15 -5.90 31.18
C PHE A 392 -15.38 -6.19 30.32
N ARG A 393 -15.99 -7.37 30.47
CA ARG A 393 -17.19 -7.75 29.72
C ARG A 393 -18.36 -6.83 30.01
N ASP A 394 -18.58 -6.49 31.28
CA ASP A 394 -19.66 -5.61 31.69
C ASP A 394 -19.45 -4.20 31.13
N TRP A 395 -18.20 -3.69 31.16
CA TRP A 395 -17.84 -2.43 30.51
C TRP A 395 -18.02 -2.47 28.98
N ALA A 396 -17.53 -3.51 28.30
CA ALA A 396 -17.64 -3.65 26.86
C ALA A 396 -19.12 -3.76 26.40
N ARG A 397 -19.94 -4.49 27.18
CA ARG A 397 -21.39 -4.59 26.95
C ARG A 397 -22.08 -3.25 27.16
N ALA A 398 -21.80 -2.55 28.27
CA ALA A 398 -22.35 -1.23 28.55
C ALA A 398 -21.98 -0.27 27.41
N ARG A 399 -20.73 -0.29 26.93
CA ARG A 399 -20.27 0.54 25.82
C ARG A 399 -21.04 0.24 24.54
N ARG A 400 -21.21 -1.05 24.19
CA ARG A 400 -21.99 -1.46 23.02
C ARG A 400 -23.46 -1.04 23.13
N GLN A 401 -24.07 -1.18 24.30
CA GLN A 401 -25.45 -0.74 24.53
C GLN A 401 -25.58 0.77 24.43
N TRP A 402 -24.62 1.51 24.97
CA TRP A 402 -24.58 2.96 24.83
C TRP A 402 -24.41 3.40 23.38
N ASP A 403 -23.52 2.77 22.63
CA ASP A 403 -23.36 3.01 21.20
C ASP A 403 -24.68 2.80 20.43
N LEU A 404 -25.39 1.70 20.70
CA LEU A 404 -26.71 1.43 20.13
C LEU A 404 -27.77 2.45 20.58
N SER A 405 -27.76 2.87 21.85
CA SER A 405 -28.78 3.76 22.44
C SER A 405 -28.59 5.23 22.09
N ALA A 406 -27.34 5.70 22.04
CA ALA A 406 -27.01 7.06 21.59
C ALA A 406 -27.53 7.31 20.17
N ARG A 407 -27.56 6.26 19.34
CA ARG A 407 -28.09 6.29 17.97
C ARG A 407 -29.62 6.40 17.91
N LEU A 408 -30.34 6.00 18.96
CA LEU A 408 -31.80 6.14 19.10
C LEU A 408 -32.25 7.45 19.78
N LYS A 409 -31.32 8.42 19.99
CA LYS A 409 -31.56 9.71 20.68
C LYS A 409 -31.95 9.60 22.16
N SER A 410 -31.65 8.48 22.83
CA SER A 410 -31.95 8.23 24.25
C SER A 410 -30.73 7.67 25.01
N GLY A 411 -29.56 8.29 24.84
CA GLY A 411 -28.27 7.70 25.28
C GLY A 411 -27.73 8.11 26.66
N SER A 412 -28.43 8.94 27.44
CA SER A 412 -27.86 9.47 28.70
C SER A 412 -27.74 8.41 29.79
N GLU A 413 -28.73 7.53 29.93
CA GLU A 413 -28.74 6.46 30.93
C GLU A 413 -27.67 5.40 30.63
N ALA A 414 -27.64 4.90 29.39
CA ALA A 414 -26.60 3.95 28.98
C ALA A 414 -25.17 4.53 29.09
N ARG A 415 -24.98 5.85 28.98
CA ARG A 415 -23.68 6.49 29.24
C ARG A 415 -23.28 6.44 30.72
N VAL A 416 -24.24 6.51 31.64
CA VAL A 416 -23.97 6.34 33.08
C VAL A 416 -23.45 4.93 33.33
N ASP A 417 -24.09 3.92 32.74
CA ASP A 417 -23.67 2.51 32.88
C ASP A 417 -22.23 2.29 32.37
N VAL A 418 -21.85 2.93 31.25
CA VAL A 418 -20.47 2.88 30.74
C VAL A 418 -19.47 3.47 31.72
N LYS A 419 -19.82 4.60 32.35
CA LYS A 419 -18.94 5.26 33.33
C LYS A 419 -18.83 4.47 34.62
N ASP A 420 -19.93 3.85 35.07
CA ASP A 420 -19.96 3.06 36.29
C ASP A 420 -19.15 1.77 36.12
N SER A 421 -19.44 1.00 35.08
CA SER A 421 -18.67 -0.20 34.72
C SER A 421 -17.20 0.12 34.40
N GLY A 422 -16.92 1.27 33.78
CA GLY A 422 -15.55 1.73 33.53
C GLY A 422 -14.78 2.03 34.83
N ARG A 423 -15.42 2.65 35.83
CA ARG A 423 -14.82 2.87 37.16
C ARG A 423 -14.53 1.55 37.86
N GLU A 424 -15.44 0.59 37.77
CA GLU A 424 -15.27 -0.75 38.35
C GLU A 424 -14.11 -1.50 37.70
N LEU A 425 -14.01 -1.48 36.37
CA LEU A 425 -12.89 -2.06 35.62
C LEU A 425 -11.53 -1.44 36.04
N VAL A 426 -11.46 -0.10 36.08
CA VAL A 426 -10.23 0.60 36.50
C VAL A 426 -9.89 0.30 37.96
N GLN A 427 -10.88 0.20 38.83
CA GLN A 427 -10.65 -0.12 40.23
C GLN A 427 -10.19 -1.57 40.43
N ALA A 428 -10.80 -2.54 39.76
CA ALA A 428 -10.41 -3.95 39.83
C ALA A 428 -8.98 -4.18 39.31
N SER A 429 -8.59 -3.46 38.25
CA SER A 429 -7.24 -3.58 37.68
C SER A 429 -6.11 -3.06 38.58
N LYS A 430 -6.40 -2.18 39.55
CA LYS A 430 -5.40 -1.69 40.54
C LYS A 430 -4.84 -2.81 41.41
N ASP A 431 -5.67 -3.80 41.70
CA ASP A 431 -5.30 -4.94 42.54
C ASP A 431 -4.44 -5.96 41.77
N VAL A 432 -4.35 -5.83 40.44
CA VAL A 432 -3.55 -6.68 39.56
C VAL A 432 -2.21 -6.03 39.22
N SER A 433 -2.23 -4.82 38.64
CA SER A 433 -1.02 -4.11 38.23
C SER A 433 -1.29 -2.62 38.04
N LYS A 434 -0.34 -1.78 38.51
CA LYS A 434 -0.43 -0.33 38.37
C LYS A 434 -0.45 0.11 36.90
N ASP A 435 0.39 -0.51 36.07
CA ASP A 435 0.50 -0.16 34.65
C ASP A 435 -0.73 -0.64 33.88
N LEU A 436 -1.28 -1.80 34.23
CA LEU A 436 -2.54 -2.29 33.68
C LEU A 436 -3.70 -1.35 34.02
N SER A 437 -3.77 -0.89 35.27
CA SER A 437 -4.80 0.07 35.69
C SER A 437 -4.71 1.40 34.95
N ALA A 438 -3.50 1.93 34.76
CA ALA A 438 -3.29 3.14 33.96
C ALA A 438 -3.71 2.96 32.48
N ALA A 439 -3.44 1.78 31.90
CA ALA A 439 -3.85 1.45 30.54
C ALA A 439 -5.38 1.36 30.42
N PHE A 440 -6.06 0.70 31.37
CA PHE A 440 -7.53 0.65 31.40
C PHE A 440 -8.15 2.02 31.66
N GLU A 441 -7.56 2.84 32.53
CA GLU A 441 -8.04 4.21 32.77
C GLU A 441 -8.00 5.04 31.48
N THR A 442 -6.92 4.90 30.71
CA THR A 442 -6.79 5.54 29.39
C THR A 442 -7.83 4.99 28.40
N LEU A 443 -7.99 3.66 28.30
CA LEU A 443 -9.00 3.02 27.45
C LEU A 443 -10.40 3.53 27.78
N VAL A 444 -10.80 3.50 29.05
CA VAL A 444 -12.13 3.92 29.51
C VAL A 444 -12.35 5.41 29.26
N ALA A 445 -11.38 6.26 29.62
CA ALA A 445 -11.51 7.72 29.49
C ALA A 445 -11.61 8.17 28.03
N GLU A 446 -10.89 7.52 27.12
CA GLU A 446 -10.91 7.88 25.69
C GLU A 446 -12.05 7.21 24.93
N SER A 447 -12.61 6.10 25.44
CA SER A 447 -13.75 5.38 24.85
C SER A 447 -15.11 6.07 25.06
N ASP A 448 -15.13 7.19 25.78
CA ASP A 448 -16.25 8.14 25.87
C ASP A 448 -16.50 8.86 24.52
N ASP A 449 -15.61 8.67 23.54
CA ASP A 449 -15.90 8.95 22.13
C ASP A 449 -16.39 7.67 21.44
N LEU A 450 -17.58 7.72 20.84
CA LEU A 450 -18.13 6.60 20.09
C LEU A 450 -17.55 6.51 18.68
N ASP A 451 -17.08 7.64 18.15
CA ASP A 451 -16.45 7.74 16.84
C ASP A 451 -14.94 7.82 17.02
N LEU A 452 -14.37 6.71 17.52
CA LEU A 452 -12.92 6.53 17.61
C LEU A 452 -12.35 6.37 16.20
N ALA A 453 -12.30 7.47 15.45
CA ALA A 453 -11.79 7.49 14.09
C ALA A 453 -10.37 6.90 14.02
N GLY A 454 -10.06 6.28 12.88
CA GLY A 454 -8.75 5.67 12.63
C GLY A 454 -8.51 4.42 13.50
N ASN A 455 -7.30 4.31 14.07
CA ASN A 455 -6.85 3.14 14.82
C ASN A 455 -6.72 3.40 16.32
N LYS A 456 -7.36 4.47 16.80
CA LYS A 456 -7.37 4.83 18.21
C LYS A 456 -7.86 3.68 19.08
N TRP A 457 -8.94 3.01 18.70
CA TRP A 457 -9.47 1.84 19.41
C TRP A 457 -8.43 0.73 19.55
N SER A 458 -7.83 0.29 18.43
CA SER A 458 -6.81 -0.75 18.42
C SER A 458 -5.58 -0.37 19.25
N ARG A 459 -5.18 0.92 19.28
CA ARG A 459 -4.08 1.40 20.14
C ARG A 459 -4.42 1.35 21.62
N LEU A 460 -5.62 1.79 22.01
CA LEU A 460 -6.04 1.77 23.40
C LEU A 460 -6.05 0.32 23.92
N VAL A 461 -6.58 -0.61 23.13
CA VAL A 461 -6.55 -2.05 23.43
C VAL A 461 -5.11 -2.59 23.42
N HIS A 462 -4.26 -2.18 22.47
CA HIS A 462 -2.85 -2.55 22.44
C HIS A 462 -2.10 -2.09 23.70
N GLY A 463 -2.39 -0.89 24.24
CA GLY A 463 -1.83 -0.40 25.50
C GLY A 463 -2.18 -1.30 26.67
N VAL A 464 -3.40 -1.81 26.73
CA VAL A 464 -3.83 -2.82 27.73
C VAL A 464 -3.08 -4.14 27.53
N ASN A 465 -2.97 -4.62 26.29
CA ASN A 465 -2.25 -5.87 25.97
C ASN A 465 -0.76 -5.78 26.31
N GLU A 466 -0.12 -4.64 26.07
CA GLU A 466 1.28 -4.41 26.43
C GLU A 466 1.47 -4.37 27.96
N ALA A 467 0.56 -3.74 28.70
CA ALA A 467 0.58 -3.76 30.16
C ALA A 467 0.31 -5.17 30.73
N SER A 468 -0.60 -5.92 30.10
CA SER A 468 -0.88 -7.33 30.40
C SER A 468 0.37 -8.19 30.22
N ARG A 469 1.01 -8.09 29.04
CA ARG A 469 2.26 -8.80 28.71
C ARG A 469 3.41 -8.42 29.64
N ALA A 470 3.62 -7.13 29.91
CA ALA A 470 4.67 -6.67 30.80
C ALA A 470 4.49 -7.18 32.25
N SER A 471 3.23 -7.39 32.65
CA SER A 471 2.86 -7.98 33.94
C SER A 471 2.73 -9.52 33.88
N LYS A 472 3.14 -10.15 32.78
CA LYS A 472 3.07 -11.60 32.51
C LYS A 472 1.68 -12.22 32.68
N LEU A 473 0.63 -11.44 32.48
CA LEU A 473 -0.72 -11.93 32.67
C LEU A 473 -1.14 -12.79 31.45
N PRO A 474 -1.86 -13.91 31.66
CA PRO A 474 -2.24 -14.83 30.59
C PRO A 474 -3.50 -14.34 29.84
N TYR A 475 -3.57 -13.07 29.46
CA TYR A 475 -4.73 -12.51 28.75
C TYR A 475 -4.34 -11.65 27.56
N TYR A 476 -5.15 -11.77 26.52
CA TYR A 476 -5.10 -10.97 25.32
C TYR A 476 -6.48 -10.42 25.00
N ILE A 477 -6.56 -9.18 24.54
CA ILE A 477 -7.78 -8.55 24.08
C ILE A 477 -7.63 -8.30 22.57
N ASP A 478 -8.46 -8.92 21.76
CA ASP A 478 -8.51 -8.64 20.32
C ASP A 478 -9.44 -7.45 20.04
N PRO A 479 -8.93 -6.31 19.54
CA PRO A 479 -9.78 -5.19 19.17
C PRO A 479 -10.48 -5.48 17.84
N ASP A 480 -11.79 -5.37 17.74
CA ASP A 480 -12.53 -5.56 16.49
C ASP A 480 -13.45 -4.38 16.18
N PHE A 481 -13.93 -4.29 14.95
CA PHE A 481 -14.99 -3.36 14.60
C PHE A 481 -15.93 -3.92 13.55
N ILE A 482 -17.22 -3.62 13.70
CA ILE A 482 -18.22 -3.91 12.67
C ILE A 482 -18.59 -2.61 11.98
N MET A 483 -18.48 -2.59 10.65
CA MET A 483 -19.03 -1.52 9.84
C MET A 483 -20.50 -1.80 9.53
N SER A 484 -21.37 -0.86 9.88
CA SER A 484 -22.77 -0.89 9.48
C SER A 484 -23.09 0.37 8.69
N GLU A 485 -23.82 0.20 7.58
CA GLU A 485 -24.38 1.34 6.85
C GLU A 485 -25.80 1.60 7.36
N ASP A 486 -26.02 2.80 7.89
CA ASP A 486 -27.37 3.25 8.25
C ASP A 486 -28.17 3.43 6.96
N GLN A 487 -29.07 2.48 6.66
CA GLN A 487 -29.84 2.48 5.41
C GLN A 487 -30.68 3.74 5.20
N GLU A 488 -31.08 4.43 6.27
CA GLU A 488 -31.89 5.65 6.15
C GLU A 488 -31.05 6.88 5.82
N LYS A 489 -29.81 6.93 6.30
CA LYS A 489 -28.93 8.11 6.16
C LYS A 489 -27.78 7.92 5.17
N GLY A 490 -27.49 6.69 4.75
CA GLY A 490 -26.28 6.34 4.01
C GLY A 490 -24.99 6.61 4.79
N GLU A 491 -25.09 6.74 6.12
CA GLU A 491 -23.93 6.97 6.99
C GLU A 491 -23.29 5.62 7.34
N VAL A 492 -22.03 5.45 6.98
CA VAL A 492 -21.23 4.31 7.45
C VAL A 492 -20.81 4.57 8.88
N ARG A 493 -21.06 3.60 9.76
CA ARG A 493 -20.77 3.68 11.18
C ARG A 493 -19.92 2.50 11.63
N TYR A 494 -19.07 2.77 12.61
CA TYR A 494 -18.18 1.79 13.21
C TYR A 494 -18.75 1.39 14.57
N HIS A 495 -18.75 0.09 14.83
CA HIS A 495 -19.08 -0.49 16.13
C HIS A 495 -17.81 -1.12 16.66
N PHE A 496 -17.10 -0.41 17.53
CA PHE A 496 -15.88 -0.92 18.14
C PHE A 496 -16.20 -1.95 19.22
N MET A 497 -15.57 -3.12 19.08
CA MET A 497 -15.75 -4.30 19.94
C MET A 497 -14.38 -4.76 20.41
N ALA A 498 -14.35 -5.51 21.51
CA ALA A 498 -13.14 -6.13 22.00
C ALA A 498 -13.51 -7.52 22.53
N HIS A 499 -12.74 -8.51 22.14
CA HIS A 499 -12.93 -9.90 22.56
C HIS A 499 -11.80 -10.28 23.50
N VAL A 500 -12.15 -10.81 24.66
CA VAL A 500 -11.13 -11.18 25.65
C VAL A 500 -10.83 -12.66 25.59
N TYR A 501 -9.55 -12.95 25.55
CA TYR A 501 -8.99 -14.27 25.45
C TYR A 501 -8.09 -14.56 26.65
N ARG A 502 -8.21 -15.77 27.19
CA ARG A 502 -7.22 -16.33 28.11
C ARG A 502 -6.20 -17.13 27.31
N ILE A 503 -4.93 -16.79 27.46
CA ILE A 503 -3.80 -17.50 26.85
C ILE A 503 -3.55 -18.77 27.66
N ARG A 504 -3.66 -19.92 27.02
CA ARG A 504 -3.39 -21.24 27.61
C ARG A 504 -1.99 -21.73 27.32
N LYS A 505 -1.47 -21.40 26.14
CA LYS A 505 -0.16 -21.85 25.69
C LYS A 505 0.42 -20.85 24.71
N VAL A 506 1.74 -20.68 24.76
CA VAL A 506 2.51 -19.94 23.76
C VAL A 506 3.46 -20.94 23.11
N ASN A 507 3.37 -21.11 21.80
CA ASN A 507 4.38 -21.85 21.05
C ASN A 507 5.25 -20.86 20.30
N GLN A 508 6.57 -21.04 20.37
CA GLN A 508 7.54 -20.23 19.62
C GLN A 508 8.10 -21.03 18.45
N PHE A 509 8.24 -20.37 17.31
CA PHE A 509 8.74 -20.97 16.09
C PHE A 509 9.97 -20.20 15.57
N ASP A 510 10.92 -20.95 15.01
CA ASP A 510 11.94 -20.45 14.09
C ASP A 510 11.48 -20.69 12.66
N VAL A 511 11.49 -19.65 11.84
CA VAL A 511 11.19 -19.72 10.41
C VAL A 511 12.32 -18.97 9.71
N ASP A 512 13.27 -19.71 9.15
CA ASP A 512 14.43 -19.18 8.41
C ASP A 512 15.26 -18.14 9.18
N GLY A 513 15.35 -18.29 10.52
CA GLY A 513 16.08 -17.41 11.42
C GLY A 513 15.22 -16.32 12.06
N ASP A 514 14.01 -16.09 11.55
CA ASP A 514 13.04 -15.19 12.13
C ASP A 514 12.19 -15.91 13.19
N LYS A 515 11.86 -15.18 14.26
CA LYS A 515 11.08 -15.72 15.37
C LYS A 515 9.60 -15.41 15.20
N TYR A 516 8.76 -16.41 15.43
CA TYR A 516 7.30 -16.30 15.39
C TYR A 516 6.70 -16.91 16.65
N ALA A 517 5.44 -16.60 16.94
CA ALA A 517 4.71 -17.25 18.02
C ALA A 517 3.24 -17.48 17.64
N THR A 518 2.65 -18.49 18.25
CA THR A 518 1.20 -18.70 18.30
C THR A 518 0.74 -18.61 19.75
N LEU A 519 -0.39 -17.94 19.99
CA LEU A 519 -1.06 -17.93 21.28
C LEU A 519 -2.29 -18.84 21.18
N HIS A 520 -2.27 -19.94 21.93
CA HIS A 520 -3.43 -20.81 22.07
C HIS A 520 -4.35 -20.20 23.11
N VAL A 521 -5.55 -19.82 22.69
CA VAL A 521 -6.44 -18.98 23.48
C VAL A 521 -7.82 -19.61 23.67
N GLU A 522 -8.43 -19.36 24.82
CA GLU A 522 -9.85 -19.61 25.08
C GLU A 522 -10.58 -18.28 25.19
N SER A 523 -11.75 -18.19 24.56
CA SER A 523 -12.63 -17.03 24.67
C SER A 523 -13.21 -16.97 26.08
N LEU A 524 -13.07 -15.82 26.73
CA LEU A 524 -13.82 -15.55 27.95
C LEU A 524 -15.26 -15.13 27.63
N ASP A 525 -15.55 -14.69 26.40
CA ASP A 525 -16.88 -14.26 25.97
C ASP A 525 -17.73 -15.45 25.51
N GLN A 526 -18.67 -15.86 26.36
CA GLN A 526 -19.55 -17.03 26.14
C GLN A 526 -20.55 -16.87 24.98
N ASN A 527 -20.75 -15.66 24.45
CA ASN A 527 -21.77 -15.35 23.44
C ASN A 527 -21.19 -15.08 22.04
N ALA A 528 -19.88 -15.09 21.85
CA ALA A 528 -19.23 -14.69 20.60
C ALA A 528 -19.00 -15.87 19.64
N VAL A 529 -20.06 -16.64 19.34
CA VAL A 529 -19.98 -17.78 18.41
C VAL A 529 -19.67 -17.32 16.97
N ASP A 530 -20.04 -16.10 16.61
CA ASP A 530 -19.95 -15.60 15.23
C ASP A 530 -18.56 -15.09 14.81
N HIS A 531 -17.67 -14.78 15.77
CA HIS A 531 -16.29 -14.36 15.47
C HIS A 531 -15.34 -15.56 15.23
N LEU A 532 -15.83 -16.80 15.32
CA LEU A 532 -15.01 -18.02 15.33
C LEU A 532 -14.53 -18.53 13.94
N ARG A 533 -14.51 -17.70 12.90
CA ARG A 533 -14.01 -18.13 11.58
C ARG A 533 -12.46 -18.13 11.56
N LEU A 534 -11.85 -19.10 10.87
CA LEU A 534 -10.40 -19.17 10.59
C LEU A 534 -9.92 -17.89 9.88
N GLY A 535 -8.64 -17.56 9.91
CA GLY A 535 -8.15 -16.27 9.41
C GLY A 535 -8.23 -15.15 10.46
N PHE A 536 -8.07 -15.55 11.73
CA PHE A 536 -8.11 -14.67 12.90
C PHE A 536 -6.82 -13.84 13.03
N SER A 537 -5.73 -14.32 12.42
CA SER A 537 -4.44 -13.67 12.50
C SER A 537 -4.37 -12.40 11.66
N ARG A 538 -4.07 -11.27 12.31
CA ARG A 538 -3.91 -9.97 11.66
C ARG A 538 -2.44 -9.69 11.41
N ASP A 539 -2.12 -9.08 10.26
CA ASP A 539 -0.75 -8.66 9.92
C ASP A 539 -0.10 -7.79 11.01
N GLU A 540 -0.93 -7.10 11.77
CA GLU A 540 -0.54 -6.14 12.79
C GLU A 540 -0.20 -6.81 14.13
N GLN A 541 -0.73 -8.01 14.37
CA GLN A 541 -0.41 -8.80 15.55
C GLN A 541 0.93 -9.48 15.33
N PRO A 542 1.81 -9.49 16.34
CA PRO A 542 3.13 -10.08 16.17
C PRO A 542 3.15 -11.60 16.40
N PHE A 543 1.98 -12.23 16.47
CA PHE A 543 1.75 -13.65 16.72
C PHE A 543 0.46 -14.09 16.01
N ALA A 544 0.30 -15.40 15.84
CA ALA A 544 -0.94 -16.01 15.39
C ALA A 544 -1.84 -16.38 16.58
N LEU A 545 -3.14 -16.19 16.47
CA LEU A 545 -4.10 -16.62 17.49
C LEU A 545 -4.67 -17.98 17.10
N VAL A 546 -4.62 -18.94 18.02
CA VAL A 546 -5.13 -20.30 17.84
C VAL A 546 -6.27 -20.49 18.84
N ASN A 547 -7.51 -20.30 18.38
CA ASN A 547 -8.69 -20.34 19.26
C ASN A 547 -9.11 -21.77 19.58
N LEU A 548 -8.89 -22.18 20.82
CA LEU A 548 -9.17 -23.53 21.32
C LEU A 548 -10.67 -23.85 21.34
N ASP A 549 -11.55 -22.88 21.59
CA ASP A 549 -13.00 -23.10 21.56
C ASP A 549 -13.50 -23.39 20.14
N ALA A 550 -12.95 -22.69 19.15
CA ALA A 550 -13.23 -22.95 17.74
C ALA A 550 -12.71 -24.33 17.32
N ILE A 551 -11.51 -24.69 17.77
CA ILE A 551 -10.92 -26.01 17.51
C ILE A 551 -11.74 -27.13 18.15
N LEU A 552 -12.21 -26.98 19.38
CA LEU A 552 -13.05 -27.98 20.05
C LEU A 552 -14.38 -28.19 19.31
N ARG A 553 -14.98 -27.11 18.81
CA ARG A 553 -16.18 -27.18 17.97
C ARG A 553 -15.90 -27.91 16.65
N LYS A 554 -14.87 -27.47 15.91
CA LYS A 554 -14.45 -28.08 14.64
C LYS A 554 -14.07 -29.55 14.79
N THR A 555 -13.43 -29.91 15.91
CA THR A 555 -13.14 -31.31 16.29
C THR A 555 -14.42 -32.11 16.46
N SER A 556 -15.38 -31.57 17.21
CA SER A 556 -16.68 -32.21 17.44
C SER A 556 -17.47 -32.37 16.13
N GLU A 557 -17.41 -31.37 15.25
CA GLU A 557 -18.00 -31.41 13.91
C GLU A 557 -17.37 -32.54 13.09
N PHE A 558 -16.04 -32.60 12.95
CA PHE A 558 -15.38 -33.69 12.23
C PHE A 558 -15.67 -35.07 12.82
N GLN A 559 -15.67 -35.22 14.14
CA GLN A 559 -16.06 -36.47 14.80
C GLN A 559 -17.52 -36.85 14.47
N ALA A 560 -18.42 -35.87 14.40
CA ALA A 560 -19.79 -36.09 13.98
C ALA A 560 -19.87 -36.51 12.51
N LEU A 561 -19.15 -35.85 11.59
CA LEU A 561 -19.10 -36.20 10.17
C LEU A 561 -18.56 -37.62 9.95
N VAL A 562 -17.50 -38.00 10.67
CA VAL A 562 -16.93 -39.36 10.66
C VAL A 562 -17.96 -40.39 11.12
N LYS A 563 -18.70 -40.11 12.20
CA LYS A 563 -19.73 -41.02 12.71
C LYS A 563 -20.94 -41.13 11.79
N GLN A 564 -21.35 -40.02 11.19
CA GLN A 564 -22.54 -39.91 10.36
C GLN A 564 -22.34 -40.41 8.92
N GLY A 565 -21.13 -40.27 8.38
CA GLY A 565 -20.80 -40.69 7.02
C GLY A 565 -21.30 -39.74 5.92
N TYR A 566 -21.61 -38.47 6.23
CA TYR A 566 -21.96 -37.43 5.25
C TYR A 566 -21.30 -36.08 5.63
N CYS A 567 -20.82 -35.31 4.64
CA CYS A 567 -20.08 -34.04 4.84
C CYS A 567 -20.96 -32.78 4.99
N SER A 568 -22.27 -32.90 5.24
CA SER A 568 -23.21 -31.76 5.32
C SER A 568 -24.19 -31.85 6.48
N ASP A 569 -24.52 -30.72 7.10
CA ASP A 569 -25.67 -30.64 8.00
C ASP A 569 -26.93 -30.88 7.15
N GLY A 570 -27.74 -31.91 7.48
CA GLY A 570 -28.74 -32.55 6.60
C GLY A 570 -29.91 -31.71 6.05
N LEU A 571 -29.79 -30.37 6.00
CA LEU A 571 -30.77 -29.41 5.48
C LEU A 571 -30.68 -29.17 3.96
N VAL A 572 -29.71 -29.77 3.25
CA VAL A 572 -29.49 -29.44 1.84
C VAL A 572 -30.21 -30.40 0.89
N LEU A 573 -31.36 -29.95 0.38
CA LEU A 573 -32.30 -30.76 -0.42
C LEU A 573 -31.85 -30.96 -1.88
N ASN A 574 -31.76 -32.24 -2.30
CA ASN A 574 -32.05 -32.78 -3.63
C ASN A 574 -31.35 -32.24 -4.90
N MET A 575 -30.28 -31.43 -4.83
CA MET A 575 -29.49 -31.11 -6.03
C MET A 575 -28.33 -32.10 -6.25
N ARG A 576 -28.09 -32.50 -7.51
CA ARG A 576 -27.05 -33.47 -7.92
C ARG A 576 -25.65 -33.13 -7.40
N VAL A 577 -25.36 -31.83 -7.24
CA VAL A 577 -24.11 -31.31 -6.69
C VAL A 577 -23.88 -31.74 -5.22
N TYR A 578 -24.94 -31.98 -4.45
CA TYR A 578 -24.87 -32.39 -3.04
C TYR A 578 -24.72 -33.90 -2.84
N GLN A 579 -24.95 -34.72 -3.86
CA GLN A 579 -24.71 -36.17 -3.78
C GLN A 579 -23.24 -36.49 -3.48
N GLY A 580 -22.31 -35.65 -3.94
CA GLY A 580 -20.89 -35.83 -3.62
C GLY A 580 -20.53 -35.52 -2.16
N LEU A 581 -21.35 -34.77 -1.41
CA LEU A 581 -21.12 -34.58 0.04
C LEU A 581 -21.38 -35.88 0.83
N GLU A 582 -22.27 -36.74 0.35
CA GLU A 582 -22.47 -38.08 0.92
C GLU A 582 -21.23 -38.95 0.70
N GLU A 583 -20.70 -38.98 -0.53
CA GLU A 583 -19.49 -39.73 -0.85
C GLU A 583 -18.25 -39.18 -0.14
N CYS A 584 -18.13 -37.85 0.00
CA CYS A 584 -17.14 -37.19 0.85
C CYS A 584 -17.19 -37.74 2.28
N GLY A 585 -18.39 -37.84 2.87
CA GLY A 585 -18.55 -38.29 4.24
C GLY A 585 -18.22 -39.77 4.43
N LYS A 586 -18.61 -40.61 3.47
CA LYS A 586 -18.22 -42.04 3.44
C LYS A 586 -16.71 -42.20 3.36
N LYS A 587 -16.04 -41.42 2.51
CA LYS A 587 -14.58 -41.41 2.37
C LYS A 587 -13.89 -40.96 3.65
N LEU A 588 -14.36 -39.87 4.26
CA LEU A 588 -13.85 -39.40 5.54
C LEU A 588 -14.07 -40.45 6.64
N GLN A 589 -15.25 -41.05 6.73
CA GLN A 589 -15.56 -42.12 7.69
C GLN A 589 -14.60 -43.30 7.52
N ALA A 590 -14.45 -43.82 6.30
CA ALA A 590 -13.54 -44.94 6.01
C ALA A 590 -12.06 -44.62 6.32
N TYR A 591 -11.67 -43.36 6.14
CA TYR A 591 -10.30 -42.91 6.39
C TYR A 591 -10.00 -42.67 7.88
N ALA A 592 -10.96 -42.12 8.64
CA ALA A 592 -10.73 -41.62 9.98
C ALA A 592 -11.41 -42.44 11.11
N SER A 593 -12.22 -43.46 10.81
CA SER A 593 -12.91 -44.26 11.84
C SER A 593 -11.94 -44.97 12.79
N GLU A 594 -10.80 -45.44 12.28
CA GLU A 594 -9.76 -46.07 13.10
C GLU A 594 -8.78 -45.06 13.72
N ARG A 595 -8.93 -43.78 13.36
CA ARG A 595 -8.05 -42.66 13.72
C ARG A 595 -8.82 -41.56 14.45
N GLU A 596 -9.98 -41.86 15.03
CA GLU A 596 -10.87 -40.87 15.66
C GLU A 596 -10.15 -40.09 16.78
N SER A 597 -9.24 -40.76 17.50
CA SER A 597 -8.42 -40.15 18.55
C SER A 597 -7.41 -39.12 18.02
N GLU A 598 -7.02 -39.21 16.74
CA GLU A 598 -6.07 -38.28 16.10
C GLU A 598 -6.75 -36.99 15.64
N ILE A 599 -8.10 -36.95 15.54
CA ILE A 599 -8.83 -35.80 14.96
C ILE A 599 -8.57 -34.52 15.75
N ALA A 600 -8.63 -34.57 17.09
CA ALA A 600 -8.43 -33.39 17.91
C ALA A 600 -7.04 -32.77 17.70
N GLU A 601 -5.99 -33.61 17.73
CA GLU A 601 -4.61 -33.18 17.52
C GLU A 601 -4.41 -32.66 16.09
N ALA A 602 -4.94 -33.34 15.07
CA ALA A 602 -4.84 -32.92 13.69
C ALA A 602 -5.52 -31.57 13.42
N VAL A 603 -6.68 -31.31 14.04
CA VAL A 603 -7.38 -30.03 13.93
C VAL A 603 -6.57 -28.92 14.59
N VAL A 604 -5.96 -29.17 15.77
CA VAL A 604 -5.07 -28.21 16.42
C VAL A 604 -3.86 -27.89 15.52
N LEU A 605 -3.14 -28.91 15.07
CA LEU A 605 -1.91 -28.73 14.27
C LEU A 605 -2.20 -28.06 12.93
N GLY A 606 -3.27 -28.48 12.23
CA GLY A 606 -3.68 -27.87 10.97
C GLY A 606 -4.05 -26.39 11.14
N THR A 607 -4.85 -26.08 12.17
CA THR A 607 -5.27 -24.70 12.47
C THR A 607 -4.08 -23.84 12.89
N GLU A 608 -3.18 -24.36 13.72
CA GLU A 608 -1.96 -23.64 14.11
C GLU A 608 -1.07 -23.36 12.89
N ARG A 609 -0.87 -24.35 12.00
CA ARG A 609 -0.08 -24.17 10.78
C ARG A 609 -0.70 -23.11 9.86
N HIS A 610 -2.03 -23.13 9.72
CA HIS A 610 -2.81 -22.17 8.95
C HIS A 610 -2.61 -20.74 9.47
N GLU A 611 -2.90 -20.50 10.76
CA GLU A 611 -2.82 -19.17 11.36
C GLU A 611 -1.37 -18.67 11.43
N LEU A 612 -0.40 -19.56 11.65
CA LEU A 612 1.02 -19.22 11.58
C LEU A 612 1.44 -18.83 10.16
N GLN A 613 0.89 -19.46 9.12
CA GLN A 613 1.21 -19.09 7.73
C GLN A 613 0.77 -17.66 7.43
N HIS A 614 -0.39 -17.22 7.90
CA HIS A 614 -0.83 -15.82 7.75
C HIS A 614 0.20 -14.82 8.28
N GLN A 615 0.91 -15.17 9.35
CA GLN A 615 1.99 -14.35 9.94
C GLN A 615 3.30 -14.40 9.15
N ILE A 616 3.63 -15.56 8.59
CA ILE A 616 4.83 -15.78 7.77
C ILE A 616 4.69 -15.00 6.45
N ASP A 617 3.55 -15.13 5.79
CA ASP A 617 3.22 -14.43 4.55
C ASP A 617 3.32 -12.91 4.70
N GLY A 618 2.77 -12.40 5.80
CA GLY A 618 2.65 -10.98 6.05
C GLY A 618 1.81 -10.23 4.99
N PRO A 619 1.87 -8.89 4.97
CA PRO A 619 1.07 -8.08 4.07
C PRO A 619 1.63 -7.99 2.64
N HIS A 620 2.82 -8.54 2.38
CA HIS A 620 3.56 -8.41 1.11
C HIS A 620 3.62 -9.71 0.29
N LEU A 621 2.82 -10.72 0.65
CA LEU A 621 2.71 -11.96 -0.11
C LEU A 621 2.38 -11.64 -1.59
N PRO A 622 3.20 -12.08 -2.56
CA PRO A 622 2.91 -11.90 -3.97
C PRO A 622 1.54 -12.49 -4.36
N LEU A 623 0.80 -11.82 -5.25
CA LEU A 623 -0.47 -12.37 -5.72
C LEU A 623 -0.22 -13.51 -6.70
N ALA A 624 -0.73 -14.70 -6.38
CA ALA A 624 -0.66 -15.85 -7.24
C ALA A 624 -1.45 -15.59 -8.53
N GLY A 625 -0.86 -15.96 -9.68
CA GLY A 625 -1.51 -15.78 -10.99
C GLY A 625 -2.88 -16.46 -11.08
N ALA A 626 -3.04 -17.63 -10.43
CA ALA A 626 -4.32 -18.33 -10.36
C ALA A 626 -5.41 -17.51 -9.65
N VAL A 627 -5.05 -16.79 -8.57
CA VAL A 627 -5.97 -15.91 -7.83
C VAL A 627 -6.34 -14.70 -8.68
N LEU A 628 -5.34 -14.06 -9.31
CA LEU A 628 -5.55 -12.91 -10.20
C LEU A 628 -6.46 -13.24 -11.39
N ASN A 629 -6.35 -14.46 -11.93
CA ASN A 629 -7.19 -14.93 -13.03
C ASN A 629 -8.61 -15.26 -12.56
N LEU A 630 -8.78 -15.90 -11.40
CA LEU A 630 -10.10 -16.21 -10.85
C LEU A 630 -10.88 -14.94 -10.47
N LEU A 631 -10.17 -13.96 -9.90
CA LEU A 631 -10.75 -12.76 -9.29
C LEU A 631 -10.51 -11.50 -10.12
N GLU A 632 -10.37 -11.66 -11.44
CA GLU A 632 -10.31 -10.53 -12.35
C GLU A 632 -11.54 -9.63 -12.19
N GLY A 633 -11.31 -8.33 -12.02
CA GLY A 633 -12.36 -7.33 -11.80
C GLY A 633 -12.91 -7.25 -10.36
N PHE A 634 -12.48 -8.12 -9.45
CA PHE A 634 -12.76 -7.96 -8.02
C PHE A 634 -11.86 -6.89 -7.40
N GLU A 635 -12.28 -6.36 -6.24
CA GLU A 635 -11.49 -5.41 -5.47
C GLU A 635 -10.15 -6.03 -5.03
N PRO A 636 -9.03 -5.29 -5.05
CA PRO A 636 -7.73 -5.78 -4.59
C PRO A 636 -7.76 -6.40 -3.19
N SER A 637 -8.55 -5.84 -2.26
CA SER A 637 -8.68 -6.38 -0.91
C SER A 637 -9.29 -7.80 -0.88
N ALA A 638 -10.18 -8.12 -1.82
CA ALA A 638 -10.75 -9.45 -1.96
C ALA A 638 -9.74 -10.42 -2.59
N GLN A 639 -8.91 -9.94 -3.53
CA GLN A 639 -7.83 -10.72 -4.13
C GLN A 639 -6.77 -11.06 -3.07
N ASP A 640 -6.32 -10.07 -2.29
CA ASP A 640 -5.35 -10.24 -1.21
C ASP A 640 -5.85 -11.26 -0.18
N ARG A 641 -7.12 -11.16 0.26
CA ARG A 641 -7.70 -12.12 1.22
C ARG A 641 -7.71 -13.55 0.66
N VAL A 642 -8.20 -13.75 -0.56
CA VAL A 642 -8.22 -15.09 -1.17
C VAL A 642 -6.80 -15.61 -1.38
N ASN A 643 -5.86 -14.75 -1.75
CA ASN A 643 -4.45 -15.11 -1.94
C ASN A 643 -3.80 -15.61 -0.64
N ARG A 644 -4.02 -14.90 0.47
CA ARG A 644 -3.50 -15.28 1.78
C ARG A 644 -4.13 -16.55 2.31
N GLU A 645 -5.46 -16.69 2.19
CA GLU A 645 -6.14 -17.94 2.54
C GLU A 645 -5.66 -19.10 1.67
N THR A 646 -5.36 -18.87 0.38
CA THR A 646 -4.79 -19.89 -0.50
C THR A 646 -3.43 -20.36 -0.01
N SER A 647 -2.55 -19.42 0.36
CA SER A 647 -1.25 -19.75 0.98
C SER A 647 -1.43 -20.53 2.29
N ALA A 648 -2.29 -20.05 3.18
CA ALA A 648 -2.52 -20.64 4.50
C ALA A 648 -3.10 -22.07 4.42
N PHE A 649 -4.08 -22.33 3.56
CA PHE A 649 -4.62 -23.68 3.36
C PHE A 649 -3.65 -24.63 2.67
N LEU A 650 -2.86 -24.15 1.69
CA LEU A 650 -1.80 -24.96 1.09
C LEU A 650 -0.75 -25.34 2.15
N ALA A 651 -0.41 -24.43 3.05
CA ALA A 651 0.47 -24.71 4.19
C ALA A 651 -0.16 -25.69 5.19
N GLU A 652 -1.45 -25.52 5.54
CA GLU A 652 -2.21 -26.45 6.39
C GLU A 652 -2.22 -27.87 5.80
N LEU A 653 -2.38 -27.99 4.48
CA LEU A 653 -2.32 -29.26 3.74
C LEU A 653 -0.94 -29.93 3.78
N THR A 654 0.12 -29.27 4.27
CA THR A 654 1.45 -29.88 4.48
C THR A 654 1.67 -30.44 5.89
N THR A 655 0.71 -30.26 6.79
CA THR A 655 0.77 -30.73 8.19
C THR A 655 0.83 -32.26 8.27
N ASP A 656 1.52 -32.81 9.27
CA ASP A 656 1.59 -34.25 9.52
C ASP A 656 0.23 -34.89 9.89
N GLY A 657 0.15 -36.23 9.81
CA GLY A 657 -1.02 -37.00 10.25
C GLY A 657 -2.24 -36.88 9.33
N ILE A 658 -3.45 -36.91 9.91
CA ILE A 658 -4.71 -36.82 9.13
C ILE A 658 -5.08 -35.39 8.70
N ALA A 659 -4.38 -34.36 9.18
CA ALA A 659 -4.74 -32.97 8.96
C ALA A 659 -4.96 -32.59 7.48
N PRO A 660 -4.14 -33.04 6.50
CA PRO A 660 -4.35 -32.71 5.10
C PRO A 660 -5.70 -33.20 4.55
N LYS A 661 -6.18 -34.37 4.97
CA LYS A 661 -7.48 -34.91 4.53
C LYS A 661 -8.63 -34.17 5.18
N LEU A 662 -8.49 -33.76 6.44
CA LEU A 662 -9.48 -32.92 7.12
C LEU A 662 -9.59 -31.55 6.44
N ALA A 663 -8.46 -30.94 6.06
CA ALA A 663 -8.44 -29.67 5.32
C ALA A 663 -9.11 -29.79 3.94
N LEU A 664 -8.92 -30.90 3.19
CA LEU A 664 -9.65 -31.13 1.93
C LEU A 664 -11.17 -31.22 2.13
N VAL A 665 -11.62 -31.92 3.18
CA VAL A 665 -13.05 -31.98 3.53
C VAL A 665 -13.58 -30.58 3.84
N GLN A 666 -12.83 -29.82 4.63
CA GLN A 666 -13.23 -28.47 5.01
C GLN A 666 -13.35 -27.53 3.80
N LEU A 667 -12.37 -27.53 2.89
CA LEU A 667 -12.43 -26.75 1.65
C LEU A 667 -13.63 -27.15 0.79
N ALA A 668 -13.99 -28.44 0.75
CA ALA A 668 -15.19 -28.90 0.08
C ALA A 668 -16.47 -28.36 0.74
N GLN A 669 -16.53 -28.31 2.08
CA GLN A 669 -17.67 -27.75 2.81
C GLN A 669 -17.85 -26.25 2.53
N TYR A 670 -16.76 -25.47 2.52
CA TYR A 670 -16.82 -24.04 2.20
C TYR A 670 -17.37 -23.73 0.81
N LEU A 671 -17.07 -24.58 -0.17
CA LEU A 671 -17.58 -24.42 -1.52
C LEU A 671 -19.11 -24.57 -1.62
N PHE A 672 -19.72 -25.35 -0.72
CA PHE A 672 -21.13 -25.72 -0.79
C PHE A 672 -22.00 -25.16 0.33
N SER A 673 -21.40 -24.52 1.35
CA SER A 673 -22.13 -23.76 2.36
C SER A 673 -22.89 -22.59 1.72
N SER A 674 -24.20 -22.51 1.95
CA SER A 674 -25.07 -21.48 1.36
C SER A 674 -24.68 -20.05 1.74
N GLU A 675 -24.05 -19.87 2.90
CA GLU A 675 -23.57 -18.56 3.36
C GLU A 675 -22.25 -18.16 2.67
N GLU A 676 -21.47 -19.13 2.18
CA GLU A 676 -20.08 -18.90 1.76
C GLU A 676 -19.82 -19.06 0.28
N GLN A 677 -20.79 -19.49 -0.54
CA GLN A 677 -20.62 -19.69 -1.99
C GLN A 677 -20.05 -18.46 -2.74
N LYS A 678 -20.13 -17.26 -2.16
CA LYS A 678 -19.54 -16.02 -2.71
C LYS A 678 -18.40 -15.45 -1.86
N GLY A 679 -18.12 -16.06 -0.72
CA GLY A 679 -17.14 -15.65 0.27
C GLY A 679 -15.70 -15.97 -0.13
N VAL A 680 -14.77 -15.56 0.74
CA VAL A 680 -13.33 -15.75 0.54
C VAL A 680 -12.98 -17.25 0.49
N TYR A 681 -13.44 -18.05 1.46
CA TYR A 681 -13.11 -19.48 1.54
C TYR A 681 -13.57 -20.31 0.35
N ALA A 682 -14.77 -20.06 -0.19
CA ALA A 682 -15.23 -20.76 -1.40
C ALA A 682 -14.34 -20.45 -2.61
N LYS A 683 -13.92 -19.20 -2.78
CA LYS A 683 -12.98 -18.80 -3.84
C LYS A 683 -11.60 -19.44 -3.63
N THR A 684 -11.11 -19.44 -2.39
CA THR A 684 -9.88 -20.14 -2.01
C THR A 684 -9.94 -21.63 -2.35
N ALA A 685 -11.05 -22.30 -2.01
CA ALA A 685 -11.26 -23.70 -2.35
C ALA A 685 -11.21 -23.92 -3.87
N VAL A 686 -11.85 -23.05 -4.67
CA VAL A 686 -11.75 -23.14 -6.14
C VAL A 686 -10.30 -23.08 -6.60
N VAL A 687 -9.53 -22.08 -6.16
CA VAL A 687 -8.13 -21.92 -6.57
C VAL A 687 -7.32 -23.16 -6.23
N ILE A 688 -7.43 -23.65 -4.98
CA ILE A 688 -6.68 -24.81 -4.49
C ILE A 688 -7.06 -26.06 -5.27
N PHE A 689 -8.35 -26.35 -5.44
CA PHE A 689 -8.79 -27.56 -6.16
C PHE A 689 -8.40 -27.52 -7.64
N GLU A 690 -8.49 -26.37 -8.32
CA GLU A 690 -8.08 -26.28 -9.73
C GLU A 690 -6.57 -26.54 -9.89
N ALA A 691 -5.75 -25.98 -9.01
CA ALA A 691 -4.30 -26.12 -9.07
C ALA A 691 -3.80 -27.48 -8.61
N MET A 692 -4.25 -27.96 -7.45
CA MET A 692 -3.84 -29.28 -6.95
C MET A 692 -4.28 -30.41 -7.88
N ALA A 693 -5.47 -30.31 -8.48
CA ALA A 693 -5.97 -31.35 -9.38
C ALA A 693 -5.51 -31.18 -10.85
N GLU A 694 -4.89 -30.05 -11.19
CA GLU A 694 -4.43 -29.64 -12.53
C GLU A 694 -5.55 -29.63 -13.58
N ARG A 695 -6.73 -29.14 -13.17
CA ARG A 695 -7.91 -29.09 -14.04
C ARG A 695 -8.87 -28.01 -13.58
N SER A 696 -9.55 -27.37 -14.53
CA SER A 696 -10.66 -26.49 -14.15
C SER A 696 -11.85 -27.29 -13.63
N ILE A 697 -12.37 -26.88 -12.48
CA ILE A 697 -13.59 -27.41 -11.85
C ILE A 697 -14.80 -26.52 -12.12
N ARG A 698 -14.66 -25.54 -13.02
CA ARG A 698 -15.68 -24.52 -13.28
C ARG A 698 -16.23 -24.60 -14.71
N ARG A 699 -17.36 -23.93 -14.90
CA ARG A 699 -17.93 -23.54 -16.18
C ARG A 699 -18.25 -22.05 -16.12
N GLY A 700 -17.29 -21.22 -16.53
CA GLY A 700 -17.33 -19.77 -16.31
C GLY A 700 -17.13 -19.45 -14.82
N PHE A 701 -18.08 -18.73 -14.22
CA PHE A 701 -18.05 -18.34 -12.80
C PHE A 701 -18.73 -19.35 -11.86
N ILE A 702 -19.29 -20.43 -12.39
CA ILE A 702 -20.04 -21.43 -11.61
C ILE A 702 -19.19 -22.70 -11.47
N VAL A 703 -19.19 -23.27 -10.27
CA VAL A 703 -18.57 -24.58 -10.00
C VAL A 703 -19.35 -25.67 -10.72
N ASP A 704 -18.65 -26.49 -11.49
CA ASP A 704 -19.18 -27.70 -12.10
C ASP A 704 -19.02 -28.85 -11.11
N GLY A 705 -20.13 -29.27 -10.48
CA GLY A 705 -20.12 -30.27 -9.42
C GLY A 705 -19.49 -31.61 -9.85
N GLU A 706 -19.71 -32.07 -11.08
CA GLU A 706 -19.14 -33.34 -11.55
C GLU A 706 -17.62 -33.24 -11.68
N LYS A 707 -17.12 -32.13 -12.25
CA LYS A 707 -15.67 -31.89 -12.34
C LYS A 707 -15.03 -31.68 -10.97
N PHE A 708 -15.71 -30.97 -10.09
CA PHE A 708 -15.26 -30.76 -8.72
C PHE A 708 -15.12 -32.09 -7.97
N TRP A 709 -16.16 -32.92 -7.95
CA TRP A 709 -16.11 -34.19 -7.21
C TRP A 709 -15.06 -35.15 -7.79
N ALA A 710 -14.88 -35.15 -9.12
CA ALA A 710 -13.77 -35.88 -9.73
C ALA A 710 -12.39 -35.34 -9.31
N ALA A 711 -12.25 -34.02 -9.10
CA ALA A 711 -11.05 -33.38 -8.55
C ALA A 711 -10.80 -33.78 -7.09
N TYR A 712 -11.84 -33.66 -6.27
CA TYR A 712 -11.84 -34.08 -4.88
C TYR A 712 -11.42 -35.56 -4.74
N ASP A 713 -12.03 -36.46 -5.49
CA ASP A 713 -11.75 -37.90 -5.44
C ASP A 713 -10.28 -38.22 -5.74
N LYS A 714 -9.73 -37.62 -6.81
CA LYS A 714 -8.31 -37.78 -7.17
C LYS A 714 -7.39 -37.34 -6.04
N LEU A 715 -7.68 -36.21 -5.40
CA LEU A 715 -6.85 -35.68 -4.30
C LEU A 715 -7.03 -36.49 -3.00
N PHE A 716 -8.25 -36.94 -2.72
CA PHE A 716 -8.54 -37.77 -1.55
C PHE A 716 -7.94 -39.18 -1.67
N GLU A 717 -7.74 -39.70 -2.88
CA GLU A 717 -7.08 -41.00 -3.12
C GLU A 717 -5.54 -40.94 -3.06
N LEU A 718 -4.93 -39.75 -3.08
CA LEU A 718 -3.48 -39.63 -2.85
C LEU A 718 -3.13 -40.11 -1.44
N SER A 719 -1.96 -40.74 -1.26
CA SER A 719 -1.42 -40.94 0.09
C SER A 719 -1.12 -39.59 0.75
N ASP A 720 -1.11 -39.54 2.08
CA ASP A 720 -0.86 -38.29 2.83
C ASP A 720 0.44 -37.62 2.38
N ASP A 721 1.54 -38.37 2.24
CA ASP A 721 2.82 -37.84 1.74
C ASP A 721 2.73 -37.23 0.34
N LYS A 722 1.98 -37.85 -0.57
CA LYS A 722 1.79 -37.33 -1.94
C LYS A 722 0.91 -36.09 -1.95
N LEU A 723 -0.11 -36.05 -1.09
CA LEU A 723 -0.97 -34.88 -0.96
C LEU A 723 -0.17 -33.69 -0.40
N ARG A 724 0.64 -33.91 0.63
CA ARG A 724 1.53 -32.90 1.22
C ARG A 724 2.58 -32.39 0.22
N ALA A 725 3.22 -33.31 -0.50
CA ALA A 725 4.18 -32.96 -1.55
C ALA A 725 3.51 -32.13 -2.65
N ARG A 726 2.29 -32.50 -3.07
CA ARG A 726 1.54 -31.74 -4.08
C ARG A 726 1.12 -30.36 -3.58
N ALA A 727 0.69 -30.24 -2.32
CA ALA A 727 0.33 -28.94 -1.73
C ALA A 727 1.55 -28.01 -1.67
N ARG A 728 2.72 -28.54 -1.27
CA ARG A 728 3.98 -27.80 -1.28
C ARG A 728 4.36 -27.34 -2.70
N GLU A 729 4.33 -28.25 -3.67
CA GLU A 729 4.64 -27.93 -5.08
C GLU A 729 3.74 -26.83 -5.63
N VAL A 730 2.42 -26.88 -5.36
CA VAL A 730 1.48 -25.84 -5.80
C VAL A 730 1.76 -24.50 -5.11
N TRP A 731 2.11 -24.52 -3.82
CA TRP A 731 2.50 -23.29 -3.12
C TRP A 731 3.74 -22.67 -3.77
N GLU A 732 4.78 -23.46 -4.02
CA GLU A 732 6.02 -23.00 -4.66
C GLU A 732 5.77 -22.47 -6.09
N GLU A 733 4.90 -23.12 -6.87
CA GLU A 733 4.48 -22.64 -8.19
C GLU A 733 3.75 -21.28 -8.12
N PHE A 734 2.91 -21.10 -7.12
CA PHE A 734 2.08 -19.90 -6.98
C PHE A 734 2.87 -18.67 -6.54
N PHE A 735 3.86 -18.87 -5.68
CA PHE A 735 4.54 -17.77 -5.00
C PHE A 735 6.02 -17.61 -5.40
N ASP A 736 6.54 -18.50 -6.25
CA ASP A 736 7.94 -18.49 -6.75
C ASP A 736 8.97 -18.44 -5.60
N ASP A 737 8.67 -19.17 -4.52
CA ASP A 737 9.48 -19.24 -3.30
C ASP A 737 9.36 -20.64 -2.66
N GLU A 738 10.24 -20.98 -1.72
CA GLU A 738 10.15 -22.22 -0.93
C GLU A 738 9.12 -22.07 0.19
N LEU A 739 8.22 -23.05 0.34
CA LEU A 739 7.26 -23.02 1.45
C LEU A 739 8.01 -23.18 2.78
N ALA A 740 8.06 -22.08 3.53
CA ALA A 740 8.69 -22.02 4.83
C ALA A 740 8.24 -23.18 5.75
N GLN A 741 9.20 -23.76 6.47
CA GLN A 741 8.98 -24.91 7.36
C GLN A 741 9.23 -24.49 8.82
N PRO A 742 8.18 -24.14 9.58
CA PRO A 742 8.33 -23.68 10.95
C PRO A 742 8.90 -24.76 11.86
N LYS A 743 9.90 -24.39 12.68
CA LYS A 743 10.49 -25.26 13.68
C LYS A 743 10.10 -24.80 15.07
N LEU A 744 9.36 -25.63 15.80
CA LEU A 744 9.02 -25.38 17.19
C LEU A 744 10.30 -25.32 18.04
N LYS A 745 10.42 -24.31 18.92
CA LYS A 745 11.58 -24.13 19.82
C LYS A 745 11.41 -24.81 21.16
#